data_AF-A0A1Q5P282-F1
#
_entry.id   AF-A0A1Q5P282-F1
#
_cell.length_a   1.000
_cell.length_b   1.000
_cell.length_c   1.000
_cell.angle_alpha   90.00
_cell.angle_beta   90.00
_cell.angle_gamma   90.00
#
_symmetry.space_group_name_H-M   'P 1'
#
loop_
_entity.id
_entity.type
_entity.pdbx_description
1 polymer ?
#
loop_
_entity_poly.entity_id
_entity_poly.type
_entity_poly.pdbx_seq_one_letter_code
_entity_poly.pdbx_strand_id
1 'polypeptide(L)'
;MRKIGGSLVVFLLVFTFTLQVSAQTFSDVSNHWAKSEIESLTDEGVILGYEDGTFKPDAQVTRGQFLAYLVRALDLPAGNSAFPDVPTGSRLYPDIAAAKKAGLILGNADGLAKANEPVTRSDVAVMLDRAMQLKGDYKKRAPLTFTDAAKIGQYAYGAVERMTFYNLIRGTADNKFEPAKIATRGESAVFIHRLMSKLDLLGNSKDPIEIPKPADNQEVVIPIHDYQYVKVRINTRGVPLTYNKQTTDSHVLSTDTHYYYHMGNASKPLGSLQVTLRKLDNGDTFIFTKFLHNGDNTYSASVIMPFSQSDNYSLAKYASHGTVDQSHNSTFGVDKTSHPTGILSVKNGSTVTNEVMMGKNYISVQRQTNYANGQRSVIRELSSELESYNLYTDQARKLVTAHQNVSVQSKAISETWALVSEKPLFANATNRNDWFKRTILEYGSINNWLTADGAYTKLPWSIEPGYKMGYGRNIGRLQGGIYLTAYNGNKERYFRDLVINAVADLDVFSGGAITAGKSPIFKTEYTSTWLKNTYGTTAPYIDTRHNENAALFLKNTAEALAVSKLADANLRYADFLVNQKSLGNTIAVTPTSYLIADYYATGSKKTHVSLNHALGEMRFLLNTYKQTGNADYLKTARELKAGIENLHPKWIRASGDLWYQINGSLVFSGNDYDWLTLMDLLLSQNAFVESGIERSTIFDEMIRSKTKYLVDHNIAIKGQIILLLQEQGFGDLVKNTSAADASSPKLNEEDLPKDTLDLLAE
;
A
#
# COMPACT_ATOMS: atom_id res chain seq x y z
N MET A 1 -1.28 -35.72 -70.24
CA MET A 1 -0.17 -36.53 -69.66
C MET A 1 0.46 -35.68 -68.55
N ARG A 2 0.38 -36.07 -67.27
CA ARG A 2 1.43 -36.81 -66.51
C ARG A 2 2.76 -36.00 -66.49
N LYS A 3 3.42 -35.60 -65.38
CA LYS A 3 3.60 -36.13 -64.01
C LYS A 3 4.10 -34.98 -63.09
N ILE A 4 3.68 -34.85 -61.82
CA ILE A 4 4.15 -35.45 -60.55
C ILE A 4 5.56 -35.02 -60.09
N GLY A 5 5.59 -34.37 -58.92
CA GLY A 5 6.64 -34.36 -57.89
C GLY A 5 6.06 -33.60 -56.68
N GLY A 6 5.87 -34.14 -55.48
CA GLY A 6 6.47 -35.27 -54.79
C GLY A 6 7.22 -34.73 -53.58
N SER A 7 6.55 -34.57 -52.42
CA SER A 7 7.25 -34.35 -51.15
C SER A 7 6.53 -35.03 -49.99
N LEU A 8 7.35 -35.78 -49.27
CA LEU A 8 7.10 -36.76 -48.23
C LEU A 8 6.75 -36.03 -46.92
N VAL A 9 5.62 -36.37 -46.30
CA VAL A 9 5.30 -35.97 -44.92
C VAL A 9 5.78 -37.09 -44.00
N VAL A 10 6.78 -36.81 -43.17
CA VAL A 10 7.21 -37.69 -42.08
C VAL A 10 6.46 -37.28 -40.81
N PHE A 11 5.61 -38.17 -40.30
CA PHE A 11 4.98 -38.03 -38.99
C PHE A 11 5.99 -38.37 -37.89
N LEU A 12 6.35 -37.40 -37.04
CA LEU A 12 7.10 -37.63 -35.81
C LEU A 12 6.10 -37.59 -34.63
N LEU A 13 5.78 -38.76 -34.08
CA LEU A 13 5.00 -38.92 -32.85
C LEU A 13 5.92 -38.65 -31.65
N VAL A 14 5.71 -37.53 -30.97
CA VAL A 14 6.35 -37.21 -29.68
C VAL A 14 5.36 -37.55 -28.56
N PHE A 15 5.65 -38.59 -27.79
CA PHE A 15 4.96 -38.89 -26.54
C PHE A 15 5.47 -37.92 -25.46
N THR A 16 4.63 -37.00 -25.02
CA THR A 16 4.87 -36.16 -23.83
C THR A 16 4.23 -36.82 -22.61
N PHE A 17 5.07 -37.32 -21.69
CA PHE A 17 4.62 -37.70 -20.35
C PHE A 17 4.38 -36.42 -19.53
N THR A 18 3.14 -36.20 -19.10
CA THR A 18 2.78 -35.16 -18.12
C THR A 18 2.81 -35.77 -16.72
N LEU A 19 3.62 -35.21 -15.82
CA LEU A 19 3.54 -35.52 -14.38
C LEU A 19 2.48 -34.61 -13.76
N GLN A 20 1.37 -35.19 -13.31
CA GLN A 20 0.38 -34.53 -12.44
C GLN A 20 0.91 -34.52 -11.00
N VAL A 21 0.91 -33.35 -10.36
CA VAL A 21 1.09 -33.23 -8.90
C VAL A 21 -0.29 -32.99 -8.31
N SER A 22 -0.81 -33.98 -7.59
CA SER A 22 -2.00 -33.91 -6.74
C SER A 22 -1.56 -33.63 -5.30
N ALA A 23 -2.32 -32.85 -4.53
CA ALA A 23 -2.27 -32.94 -3.07
C ALA A 23 -2.47 -34.43 -2.70
N GLN A 24 -1.56 -35.02 -1.94
CA GLN A 24 -1.52 -36.47 -1.75
C GLN A 24 -2.56 -36.87 -0.71
N THR A 25 -3.80 -37.07 -1.14
CA THR A 25 -4.83 -37.70 -0.30
C THR A 25 -4.61 -39.21 -0.30
N PHE A 26 -4.48 -39.79 0.90
CA PHE A 26 -4.23 -41.22 1.04
C PHE A 26 -5.54 -41.98 1.12
N SER A 27 -5.72 -42.95 0.23
CA SER A 27 -6.95 -43.74 0.13
C SER A 27 -7.29 -44.48 1.43
N ASP A 28 -6.28 -44.83 2.22
CA ASP A 28 -6.36 -45.59 3.48
C ASP A 28 -6.38 -44.71 4.75
N VAL A 29 -6.41 -43.39 4.63
CA VAL A 29 -6.44 -42.45 5.77
C VAL A 29 -7.79 -41.76 5.94
N SER A 30 -8.69 -41.85 4.95
CA SER A 30 -9.94 -41.09 4.89
C SER A 30 -10.81 -41.14 6.16
N ASN A 31 -10.82 -42.28 6.86
CA ASN A 31 -11.57 -42.50 8.12
C ASN A 31 -10.65 -42.81 9.33
N HIS A 32 -9.33 -42.60 9.19
CA HIS A 32 -8.38 -42.92 10.24
C HIS A 32 -8.34 -41.80 11.31
N TRP A 33 -8.22 -42.17 12.58
CA TRP A 33 -8.29 -41.21 13.70
C TRP A 33 -7.15 -40.16 13.69
N ALA A 34 -6.01 -40.50 13.09
CA ALA A 34 -4.86 -39.61 12.93
C ALA A 34 -4.86 -38.83 11.60
N LYS A 35 -5.98 -38.83 10.85
CA LYS A 35 -6.05 -38.25 9.51
C LYS A 35 -5.56 -36.82 9.45
N SER A 36 -6.08 -35.95 10.31
CA SER A 36 -5.73 -34.53 10.34
C SER A 36 -4.24 -34.30 10.53
N GLU A 37 -3.62 -35.04 11.43
CA GLU A 37 -2.19 -34.94 11.74
C GLU A 37 -1.33 -35.52 10.62
N ILE A 38 -1.79 -36.60 9.97
CA ILE A 38 -1.13 -37.20 8.81
C ILE A 38 -1.13 -36.24 7.62
N GLU A 39 -2.28 -35.64 7.31
CA GLU A 39 -2.43 -34.69 6.22
C GLU A 39 -1.57 -33.45 6.50
N SER A 40 -1.69 -32.84 7.68
CA SER A 40 -0.89 -31.67 8.07
C SER A 40 0.62 -31.92 8.00
N LEU A 41 1.12 -33.07 8.46
CA LEU A 41 2.55 -33.38 8.37
C LEU A 41 3.02 -33.77 6.96
N THR A 42 2.10 -34.19 6.11
CA THR A 42 2.38 -34.44 4.69
C THR A 42 2.51 -33.11 3.95
N ASP A 43 1.64 -32.16 4.26
CA ASP A 43 1.66 -30.80 3.71
C ASP A 43 2.95 -30.05 4.11
N GLU A 44 3.40 -30.22 5.36
CA GLU A 44 4.68 -29.68 5.85
C GLU A 44 5.92 -30.47 5.34
N GLY A 45 5.74 -31.49 4.50
CA GLY A 45 6.83 -32.30 3.94
C GLY A 45 7.59 -33.17 4.96
N VAL A 46 7.04 -33.33 6.16
CA VAL A 46 7.66 -34.03 7.30
C VAL A 46 7.52 -35.54 7.17
N ILE A 47 6.32 -36.00 6.80
CA ILE A 47 6.00 -37.40 6.56
C ILE A 47 5.46 -37.56 5.14
N LEU A 48 5.89 -38.59 4.43
CA LEU A 48 5.43 -38.89 3.07
C LEU A 48 4.73 -40.25 3.04
N GLY A 49 3.73 -40.41 2.18
CA GLY A 49 3.15 -41.73 1.90
C GLY A 49 3.93 -42.50 0.85
N TYR A 50 3.35 -43.61 0.43
CA TYR A 50 3.93 -44.53 -0.53
C TYR A 50 3.55 -44.14 -1.96
N GLU A 51 4.37 -44.59 -2.93
CA GLU A 51 4.15 -44.34 -4.36
C GLU A 51 2.83 -44.95 -4.87
N ASP A 52 2.27 -45.92 -4.14
CA ASP A 52 0.97 -46.56 -4.42
C ASP A 52 -0.25 -45.70 -3.99
N GLY A 53 -0.02 -44.48 -3.48
CA GLY A 53 -1.09 -43.57 -3.04
C GLY A 53 -1.66 -43.88 -1.66
N THR A 54 -1.02 -44.77 -0.89
CA THR A 54 -1.42 -45.09 0.50
C THR A 54 -0.46 -44.48 1.51
N PHE A 55 -0.91 -44.28 2.76
CA PHE A 55 -0.06 -43.85 3.87
C PHE A 55 0.37 -45.02 4.76
N LYS A 56 -0.43 -46.08 4.84
CA LYS A 56 -0.31 -47.24 5.73
C LYS A 56 -0.25 -46.81 7.20
N PRO A 57 -1.29 -46.15 7.74
CA PRO A 57 -1.24 -45.56 9.10
C PRO A 57 -0.99 -46.61 10.19
N ASP A 58 -1.37 -47.86 10.00
CA ASP A 58 -1.15 -48.95 10.96
C ASP A 58 0.20 -49.68 10.80
N ALA A 59 0.99 -49.35 9.77
CA ALA A 59 2.30 -49.96 9.59
C ALA A 59 3.28 -49.50 10.67
N GLN A 60 4.14 -50.42 11.11
CA GLN A 60 5.16 -50.15 12.13
C GLN A 60 6.25 -49.22 11.59
N VAL A 61 6.71 -48.30 12.43
CA VAL A 61 7.79 -47.35 12.11
C VAL A 61 9.11 -47.84 12.66
N THR A 62 10.19 -47.73 11.87
CA THR A 62 11.55 -48.01 12.35
C THR A 62 12.15 -46.80 13.06
N ARG A 63 13.16 -47.04 13.90
CA ARG A 63 13.92 -45.98 14.58
C ARG A 63 14.47 -44.94 13.61
N GLY A 64 15.00 -45.38 12.46
CA GLY A 64 15.54 -44.49 11.43
C GLY A 64 14.46 -43.66 10.74
N GLN A 65 13.27 -44.22 10.50
CA GLN A 65 12.15 -43.49 9.91
C GLN A 65 11.62 -42.42 10.88
N PHE A 66 11.48 -42.74 12.16
CA PHE A 66 11.03 -41.75 13.16
C PHE A 66 12.02 -40.58 13.30
N LEU A 67 13.32 -40.87 13.27
CA LEU A 67 14.37 -39.84 13.27
C LEU A 67 14.32 -38.96 12.01
N ALA A 68 14.03 -39.55 10.84
CA ALA A 68 13.86 -38.79 9.61
C ALA A 68 12.68 -37.81 9.71
N TYR A 69 11.58 -38.18 10.36
CA TYR A 69 10.47 -37.25 10.62
C TYR A 69 10.92 -36.09 11.50
N LEU A 70 11.65 -36.36 12.59
CA LEU A 70 12.16 -35.31 13.48
C LEU A 70 13.15 -34.35 12.79
N VAL A 71 14.02 -34.88 11.93
CA VAL A 71 14.99 -34.08 11.19
C VAL A 71 14.30 -33.09 10.26
N ARG A 72 13.27 -33.55 9.53
CA ARG A 72 12.47 -32.69 8.67
C ARG A 72 11.64 -31.70 9.47
N ALA A 73 10.96 -32.17 10.52
CA ALA A 73 10.13 -31.35 11.40
C ALA A 73 10.88 -30.18 12.06
N LEU A 74 12.17 -30.33 12.32
CA LEU A 74 12.99 -29.32 12.99
C LEU A 74 13.91 -28.53 12.05
N ASP A 75 13.89 -28.85 10.76
CA ASP A 75 14.79 -28.37 9.71
C ASP A 75 16.27 -28.44 10.12
N LEU A 76 16.73 -29.64 10.51
CA LEU A 76 18.07 -29.82 11.04
C LEU A 76 19.13 -29.81 9.92
N PRO A 77 20.25 -29.08 10.10
CA PRO A 77 21.29 -29.01 9.08
C PRO A 77 21.96 -30.37 8.88
N ALA A 78 22.41 -30.61 7.65
CA ALA A 78 23.14 -31.82 7.29
C ALA A 78 24.32 -32.10 8.23
N GLY A 79 24.57 -33.39 8.47
CA GLY A 79 25.67 -33.87 9.28
C GLY A 79 26.39 -35.05 8.64
N ASN A 80 27.40 -35.54 9.35
CA ASN A 80 28.09 -36.78 9.00
C ASN A 80 27.76 -37.84 10.06
N SER A 81 27.39 -39.03 9.61
CA SER A 81 27.17 -40.18 10.50
C SER A 81 28.43 -41.03 10.56
N ALA A 82 28.68 -41.62 11.73
CA ALA A 82 29.73 -42.64 11.92
C ALA A 82 29.14 -43.94 12.47
N PHE A 83 27.84 -44.19 12.25
CA PHE A 83 27.20 -45.45 12.64
C PHE A 83 27.57 -46.55 11.63
N PRO A 84 28.24 -47.65 12.05
CA PRO A 84 28.67 -48.72 11.14
C PRO A 84 27.53 -49.41 10.39
N ASP A 85 26.33 -49.45 11.00
CA ASP A 85 25.12 -50.08 10.44
C ASP A 85 24.30 -49.14 9.52
N VAL A 86 24.79 -47.92 9.25
CA VAL A 86 24.14 -46.95 8.36
C VAL A 86 25.17 -46.49 7.31
N PRO A 87 25.37 -47.25 6.22
CA PRO A 87 26.33 -46.90 5.18
C PRO A 87 25.88 -45.65 4.40
N THR A 88 26.82 -44.92 3.81
CA THR A 88 26.58 -43.68 3.05
C THR A 88 25.61 -43.84 1.88
N GLY A 89 25.52 -45.05 1.30
CA GLY A 89 24.55 -45.37 0.24
C GLY A 89 23.13 -45.66 0.74
N SER A 90 22.88 -45.69 2.06
CA SER A 90 21.54 -45.88 2.61
C SER A 90 20.66 -44.66 2.36
N ARG A 91 19.40 -44.87 1.97
CA ARG A 91 18.41 -43.79 1.79
C ARG A 91 18.18 -42.97 3.08
N LEU A 92 18.38 -43.58 4.25
CA LEU A 92 18.22 -42.90 5.55
C LEU A 92 19.53 -42.27 6.05
N TYR A 93 20.66 -42.42 5.33
CA TYR A 93 21.95 -41.88 5.77
C TYR A 93 21.91 -40.37 6.05
N PRO A 94 21.37 -39.51 5.16
CA PRO A 94 21.37 -38.06 5.38
C PRO A 94 20.61 -37.66 6.64
N ASP A 95 19.43 -38.25 6.84
CA ASP A 95 18.57 -37.98 8.00
C ASP A 95 19.22 -38.45 9.30
N ILE A 96 19.77 -39.67 9.34
CA ILE A 96 20.42 -40.21 10.53
C ILE A 96 21.70 -39.43 10.87
N ALA A 97 22.43 -38.95 9.86
CA ALA A 97 23.62 -38.13 10.04
C ALA A 97 23.29 -36.75 10.63
N ALA A 98 22.23 -36.10 10.16
CA ALA A 98 21.71 -34.86 10.74
C ALA A 98 21.22 -35.08 12.18
N ALA A 99 20.45 -36.15 12.41
CA ALA A 99 19.95 -36.52 13.74
C ALA A 99 21.09 -36.78 14.75
N LYS A 100 22.18 -37.44 14.33
CA LYS A 100 23.35 -37.67 15.17
C LYS A 100 24.05 -36.37 15.52
N LYS A 101 24.30 -35.50 14.52
CA LYS A 101 24.92 -34.19 14.73
C LYS A 101 24.10 -33.32 15.69
N ALA A 102 22.79 -33.39 15.60
CA ALA A 102 21.86 -32.69 16.48
C ALA A 102 21.64 -33.40 17.83
N GLY A 103 22.28 -34.54 18.09
CA GLY A 103 22.15 -35.25 19.37
C GLY A 103 20.81 -35.94 19.61
N LEU A 104 19.97 -36.11 18.57
CA LEU A 104 18.69 -36.84 18.67
C LEU A 104 18.90 -38.35 18.88
N ILE A 105 19.98 -38.90 18.31
CA ILE A 105 20.40 -40.29 18.47
C ILE A 105 21.89 -40.37 18.86
N LEU A 106 22.21 -41.22 19.85
CA LEU A 106 23.57 -41.42 20.34
C LEU A 106 24.17 -42.78 19.93
N GLY A 107 23.34 -43.76 19.57
CA GLY A 107 23.74 -45.15 19.34
C GLY A 107 23.61 -46.03 20.59
N ASN A 108 23.75 -47.35 20.43
CA ASN A 108 23.82 -48.30 21.54
C ASN A 108 25.29 -48.47 22.04
N ALA A 109 25.51 -49.37 22.99
CA ALA A 109 26.84 -49.66 23.55
C ALA A 109 27.86 -50.13 22.48
N ASP A 110 27.39 -50.76 21.41
CA ASP A 110 28.20 -51.19 20.27
C ASP A 110 28.39 -50.09 19.21
N GLY A 111 27.89 -48.88 19.48
CA GLY A 111 27.98 -47.74 18.57
C GLY A 111 27.10 -47.85 17.32
N LEU A 112 26.01 -48.63 17.36
CA LEU A 112 25.06 -48.82 16.26
C LEU A 112 23.83 -47.94 16.39
N ALA A 113 23.26 -47.48 15.26
CA ALA A 113 22.02 -46.71 15.23
C ALA A 113 20.77 -47.60 15.41
N LYS A 114 20.86 -48.85 14.95
CA LYS A 114 19.75 -49.80 14.84
C LYS A 114 18.59 -49.23 14.02
N ALA A 115 18.92 -48.56 12.92
CA ALA A 115 17.96 -47.75 12.15
C ALA A 115 16.78 -48.53 11.56
N ASN A 116 16.95 -49.83 11.33
CA ASN A 116 15.92 -50.72 10.77
C ASN A 116 15.08 -51.43 11.84
N GLU A 117 15.43 -51.31 13.13
CA GLU A 117 14.62 -51.90 14.20
C GLU A 117 13.33 -51.08 14.42
N PRO A 118 12.20 -51.72 14.77
CA PRO A 118 10.97 -51.02 15.14
C PRO A 118 11.17 -50.07 16.33
N VAL A 119 10.52 -48.92 16.31
CA VAL A 119 10.63 -47.92 17.38
C VAL A 119 9.57 -48.18 18.47
N THR A 120 9.99 -48.30 19.73
CA THR A 120 9.07 -48.44 20.86
C THR A 120 8.54 -47.08 21.32
N ARG A 121 7.42 -47.05 22.05
CA ARG A 121 6.91 -45.83 22.68
C ARG A 121 7.90 -45.21 23.66
N SER A 122 8.70 -46.02 24.36
CA SER A 122 9.80 -45.53 25.20
C SER A 122 10.90 -44.85 24.39
N ASP A 123 11.26 -45.38 23.21
CA ASP A 123 12.23 -44.75 22.31
C ASP A 123 11.72 -43.43 21.75
N VAL A 124 10.46 -43.37 21.33
CA VAL A 124 9.80 -42.15 20.86
C VAL A 124 9.87 -41.05 21.91
N ALA A 125 9.57 -41.36 23.17
CA ALA A 125 9.64 -40.39 24.27
C ALA A 125 11.04 -39.78 24.42
N VAL A 126 12.09 -40.60 24.34
CA VAL A 126 13.48 -40.15 24.44
C VAL A 126 13.87 -39.26 23.25
N MET A 127 13.45 -39.63 22.03
CA MET A 127 13.77 -38.85 20.82
C MET A 127 13.03 -37.50 20.79
N LEU A 128 11.74 -37.47 21.15
CA LEU A 128 10.96 -36.23 21.27
C LEU A 128 11.52 -35.30 22.34
N ASP A 129 11.93 -35.86 23.48
CA ASP A 129 12.49 -35.05 24.56
C ASP A 129 13.80 -34.37 24.14
N ARG A 130 14.70 -35.09 23.48
CA ARG A 130 15.92 -34.51 22.90
C ARG A 130 15.60 -33.43 21.87
N ALA A 131 14.62 -33.68 21.00
CA ALA A 131 14.14 -32.71 20.01
C ALA A 131 13.64 -31.41 20.65
N MET A 132 12.85 -31.50 21.73
CA MET A 132 12.40 -30.34 22.51
C MET A 132 13.59 -29.56 23.08
N GLN A 133 14.59 -30.23 23.65
CA GLN A 133 15.75 -29.55 24.23
C GLN A 133 16.61 -28.78 23.20
N LEU A 134 16.50 -29.08 21.90
CA LEU A 134 17.18 -28.30 20.85
C LEU A 134 16.55 -26.93 20.61
N LYS A 135 15.26 -26.76 20.92
CA LYS A 135 14.53 -25.51 20.69
C LYS A 135 14.31 -24.69 21.96
N GLY A 136 14.73 -25.19 23.13
CA GLY A 136 14.63 -24.45 24.39
C GLY A 136 14.86 -25.31 25.64
N ASP A 137 14.72 -24.71 26.83
CA ASP A 137 14.93 -25.41 28.11
C ASP A 137 13.64 -26.06 28.63
N TYR A 138 13.31 -27.26 28.13
CA TYR A 138 12.07 -27.96 28.44
C TYR A 138 12.24 -28.99 29.57
N LYS A 139 12.62 -28.55 30.77
CA LYS A 139 12.95 -29.44 31.91
C LYS A 139 11.80 -29.87 32.80
N LYS A 140 10.59 -29.32 32.65
CA LYS A 140 9.45 -29.59 33.56
C LYS A 140 8.97 -31.04 33.43
N ARG A 141 8.67 -31.67 34.57
CA ARG A 141 8.31 -33.09 34.70
C ARG A 141 6.96 -33.25 35.41
N ALA A 142 6.22 -34.29 35.03
CA ALA A 142 5.02 -34.73 35.72
C ALA A 142 5.25 -36.13 36.34
N PRO A 143 4.74 -36.40 37.56
CA PRO A 143 4.72 -37.75 38.11
C PRO A 143 3.99 -38.71 37.17
N LEU A 144 4.56 -39.90 36.94
CA LEU A 144 3.93 -40.91 36.09
C LEU A 144 2.84 -41.66 36.86
N THR A 145 1.59 -41.40 36.53
CA THR A 145 0.41 -42.04 37.15
C THR A 145 -0.13 -43.22 36.33
N PHE A 146 0.64 -43.70 35.34
CA PHE A 146 0.25 -44.84 34.51
C PHE A 146 0.28 -46.13 35.32
N THR A 147 -0.71 -47.00 35.13
CA THR A 147 -0.83 -48.28 35.83
C THR A 147 0.30 -49.26 35.54
N ASP A 148 1.01 -49.07 34.41
CA ASP A 148 2.17 -49.84 33.99
C ASP A 148 3.48 -49.02 34.04
N ALA A 149 3.53 -47.91 34.77
CA ALA A 149 4.72 -47.05 34.87
C ALA A 149 5.99 -47.82 35.32
N ALA A 150 5.83 -48.85 36.17
CA ALA A 150 6.93 -49.72 36.61
C ALA A 150 7.59 -50.52 35.48
N LYS A 151 6.94 -50.65 34.31
CA LYS A 151 7.50 -51.31 33.13
C LYS A 151 8.33 -50.37 32.25
N ILE A 152 8.36 -49.07 32.55
CA ILE A 152 9.16 -48.09 31.80
C ILE A 152 10.62 -48.24 32.25
N GLY A 153 11.49 -48.58 31.30
CA GLY A 153 12.92 -48.71 31.59
C GLY A 153 13.53 -47.39 32.09
N GLN A 154 14.51 -47.50 32.98
CA GLN A 154 15.17 -46.36 33.61
C GLN A 154 15.71 -45.32 32.61
N TYR A 155 16.17 -45.78 31.43
CA TYR A 155 16.69 -44.91 30.37
C TYR A 155 15.65 -43.95 29.78
N ALA A 156 14.37 -44.33 29.77
CA ALA A 156 13.28 -43.55 29.18
C ALA A 156 12.45 -42.81 30.25
N TYR A 157 12.52 -43.22 31.51
CA TYR A 157 11.64 -42.75 32.58
C TYR A 157 11.55 -41.21 32.65
N GLY A 158 12.70 -40.53 32.72
CA GLY A 158 12.73 -39.07 32.79
C GLY A 158 12.22 -38.37 31.51
N ALA A 159 12.37 -38.99 30.34
CA ALA A 159 11.83 -38.46 29.10
C ALA A 159 10.31 -38.61 29.06
N VAL A 160 9.78 -39.73 29.55
CA VAL A 160 8.32 -39.93 29.69
C VAL A 160 7.73 -38.89 30.64
N GLU A 161 8.36 -38.60 31.78
CA GLU A 161 7.90 -37.56 32.72
C GLU A 161 7.76 -36.18 32.04
N ARG A 162 8.71 -35.80 31.18
CA ARG A 162 8.68 -34.53 30.45
C ARG A 162 7.65 -34.54 29.32
N MET A 163 7.62 -35.60 28.51
CA MET A 163 6.70 -35.68 27.37
C MET A 163 5.23 -35.78 27.82
N THR A 164 4.98 -36.36 28.99
CA THR A 164 3.66 -36.31 29.65
C THR A 164 3.35 -34.91 30.16
N PHE A 165 4.29 -34.21 30.82
CA PHE A 165 4.08 -32.82 31.28
C PHE A 165 3.70 -31.88 30.13
N TYR A 166 4.37 -31.98 28.98
CA TYR A 166 4.11 -31.13 27.82
C TYR A 166 2.98 -31.63 26.91
N ASN A 167 2.26 -32.68 27.30
CA ASN A 167 1.15 -33.29 26.54
C ASN A 167 1.53 -33.81 25.14
N LEU A 168 2.80 -34.12 24.91
CA LEU A 168 3.29 -34.70 23.66
C LEU A 168 2.97 -36.20 23.59
N ILE A 169 3.08 -36.91 24.71
CA ILE A 169 2.66 -38.31 24.83
C ILE A 169 1.59 -38.43 25.92
N ARG A 170 0.53 -39.16 25.60
CA ARG A 170 -0.60 -39.48 26.49
C ARG A 170 -0.71 -40.99 26.68
N GLY A 171 -1.25 -41.41 27.83
CA GLY A 171 -1.60 -42.80 28.09
C GLY A 171 -2.83 -43.25 27.29
N THR A 172 -3.08 -44.55 27.30
CA THR A 172 -4.29 -45.16 26.76
C THR A 172 -5.52 -44.82 27.61
N ALA A 173 -6.72 -45.13 27.11
CA ALA A 173 -7.98 -44.95 27.85
C ALA A 173 -7.97 -45.69 29.21
N ASP A 174 -7.27 -46.83 29.30
CA ASP A 174 -7.10 -47.63 30.52
C ASP A 174 -5.95 -47.13 31.42
N ASN A 175 -5.48 -45.90 31.21
CA ASN A 175 -4.38 -45.28 31.95
C ASN A 175 -3.08 -46.12 31.93
N LYS A 176 -2.70 -46.64 30.76
CA LYS A 176 -1.39 -47.32 30.51
C LYS A 176 -0.51 -46.48 29.59
N PHE A 177 0.80 -46.57 29.77
CA PHE A 177 1.79 -45.99 28.86
C PHE A 177 2.17 -46.92 27.71
N GLU A 178 2.22 -48.23 27.96
CA GLU A 178 2.63 -49.28 27.01
C GLU A 178 4.08 -49.12 26.49
N PRO A 179 5.11 -49.21 27.36
CA PRO A 179 6.49 -48.83 27.01
C PRO A 179 7.10 -49.63 25.85
N ALA A 180 6.77 -50.92 25.75
CA ALA A 180 7.29 -51.82 24.71
C ALA A 180 6.45 -51.85 23.42
N LYS A 181 5.31 -51.14 23.36
CA LYS A 181 4.49 -51.11 22.16
C LYS A 181 5.25 -50.42 21.04
N ILE A 182 5.21 -51.02 19.86
CA ILE A 182 5.79 -50.47 18.64
C ILE A 182 4.88 -49.37 18.10
N ALA A 183 5.45 -48.22 17.78
CA ALA A 183 4.70 -47.10 17.22
C ALA A 183 4.30 -47.38 15.76
N THR A 184 3.05 -47.11 15.43
CA THR A 184 2.59 -47.11 14.03
C THR A 184 2.91 -45.78 13.35
N ARG A 185 2.75 -45.71 12.03
CA ARG A 185 2.92 -44.48 11.24
C ARG A 185 1.91 -43.40 11.65
N GLY A 186 0.66 -43.78 11.92
CA GLY A 186 -0.39 -42.89 12.40
C GLY A 186 -0.12 -42.37 13.81
N GLU A 187 0.34 -43.23 14.73
CA GLU A 187 0.77 -42.77 16.07
C GLU A 187 1.98 -41.85 15.98
N SER A 188 2.95 -42.16 15.11
CA SER A 188 4.13 -41.35 14.88
C SER A 188 3.79 -39.97 14.32
N ALA A 189 2.86 -39.88 13.37
CA ALA A 189 2.35 -38.61 12.85
C ALA A 189 1.76 -37.75 13.97
N VAL A 190 0.95 -38.34 14.86
CA VAL A 190 0.36 -37.59 15.99
C VAL A 190 1.41 -37.08 16.96
N PHE A 191 2.45 -37.86 17.25
CA PHE A 191 3.55 -37.42 18.11
C PHE A 191 4.34 -36.26 17.51
N ILE A 192 4.68 -36.34 16.23
CA ILE A 192 5.43 -35.30 15.52
C ILE A 192 4.60 -34.04 15.34
N HIS A 193 3.31 -34.16 15.01
CA HIS A 193 2.40 -33.04 14.89
C HIS A 193 2.25 -32.31 16.22
N ARG A 194 2.09 -33.02 17.33
CA ARG A 194 2.06 -32.39 18.66
C ARG A 194 3.37 -31.69 19.00
N LEU A 195 4.51 -32.29 18.65
CA LEU A 195 5.81 -31.66 18.83
C LEU A 195 5.89 -30.35 18.06
N MET A 196 5.58 -30.37 16.77
CA MET A 196 5.61 -29.19 15.91
C MET A 196 4.61 -28.13 16.37
N SER A 197 3.37 -28.50 16.72
CA SER A 197 2.37 -27.60 17.30
C SER A 197 2.89 -26.94 18.59
N LYS A 198 3.52 -27.73 19.46
CA LYS A 198 4.03 -27.24 20.75
C LYS A 198 5.19 -26.26 20.61
N LEU A 199 5.91 -26.36 19.50
CA LEU A 199 7.05 -25.52 19.15
C LEU A 199 6.67 -24.40 18.17
N ASP A 200 5.37 -24.21 17.89
CA ASP A 200 4.84 -23.26 16.90
C ASP A 200 5.45 -23.45 15.49
N LEU A 201 5.72 -24.71 15.12
CA LEU A 201 6.26 -25.14 13.83
C LEU A 201 5.20 -25.67 12.86
N LEU A 202 3.93 -25.79 13.28
CA LEU A 202 2.81 -26.08 12.38
C LEU A 202 2.12 -24.79 12.02
N GLY A 203 2.07 -24.48 10.73
CA GLY A 203 1.36 -23.31 10.27
C GLY A 203 -0.15 -23.47 10.49
N ASN A 204 -0.78 -22.55 11.22
CA ASN A 204 -2.13 -22.10 10.83
C ASN A 204 -2.00 -21.29 9.54
N SER A 205 -1.56 -21.95 8.48
CA SER A 205 -1.00 -21.29 7.31
C SER A 205 -1.42 -22.08 6.08
N LYS A 206 -2.10 -21.38 5.17
CA LYS A 206 -2.37 -21.78 3.79
C LYS A 206 -1.07 -22.38 3.19
N ASP A 207 -1.10 -23.29 2.23
CA ASP A 207 0.17 -23.79 1.68
C ASP A 207 1.07 -22.65 1.16
N PRO A 208 2.39 -22.64 1.45
CA PRO A 208 3.40 -22.05 0.60
C PRO A 208 3.13 -22.31 -0.87
N ILE A 209 2.68 -21.28 -1.61
CA ILE A 209 3.02 -21.25 -3.02
C ILE A 209 4.54 -21.37 -3.04
N GLU A 210 5.06 -22.47 -3.58
CA GLU A 210 6.48 -22.66 -3.83
C GLU A 210 6.96 -21.38 -4.53
N ILE A 211 7.69 -20.52 -3.80
CA ILE A 211 8.22 -19.28 -4.34
C ILE A 211 9.26 -19.73 -5.37
N PRO A 212 9.00 -19.61 -6.67
CA PRO A 212 9.85 -20.26 -7.65
C PRO A 212 11.20 -19.59 -7.55
N LYS A 213 12.25 -20.35 -7.25
CA LYS A 213 13.61 -19.84 -7.41
C LYS A 213 13.76 -19.50 -8.90
N PRO A 214 14.16 -18.26 -9.26
CA PRO A 214 14.34 -17.90 -10.66
C PRO A 214 15.22 -18.94 -11.36
N ALA A 215 14.70 -19.55 -12.43
CA ALA A 215 15.46 -20.49 -13.24
C ALA A 215 16.47 -19.79 -14.16
N ASP A 216 16.27 -18.48 -14.39
CA ASP A 216 17.19 -17.62 -15.09
C ASP A 216 17.51 -16.37 -14.26
N ASN A 217 18.59 -15.69 -14.63
CA ASN A 217 19.04 -14.48 -13.97
C ASN A 217 18.29 -13.21 -14.42
N GLN A 218 17.21 -13.33 -15.21
CA GLN A 218 16.39 -12.21 -15.71
C GLN A 218 15.09 -12.05 -14.93
N GLU A 219 14.77 -13.01 -14.07
CA GLU A 219 13.64 -13.00 -13.15
C GLU A 219 14.08 -12.75 -11.71
N VAL A 220 13.30 -11.96 -11.00
CA VAL A 220 13.38 -11.80 -9.54
C VAL A 220 12.04 -12.17 -8.93
N VAL A 221 12.06 -12.76 -7.75
CA VAL A 221 10.85 -13.12 -7.00
C VAL A 221 10.91 -12.50 -5.62
N ILE A 222 9.84 -11.80 -5.25
CA ILE A 222 9.76 -11.00 -4.03
C ILE A 222 8.49 -11.41 -3.26
N PRO A 223 8.62 -11.90 -2.02
CA PRO A 223 7.46 -12.25 -1.20
C PRO A 223 6.70 -10.99 -0.79
N ILE A 224 5.36 -11.04 -0.85
CA ILE A 224 4.45 -9.97 -0.40
C ILE A 224 3.99 -10.27 1.02
N HIS A 225 3.45 -11.45 1.24
CA HIS A 225 3.12 -12.03 2.54
C HIS A 225 3.10 -13.55 2.38
N ASP A 226 2.71 -14.26 3.44
CA ASP A 226 2.55 -15.70 3.42
C ASP A 226 1.76 -16.08 2.16
N TYR A 227 2.45 -16.78 1.25
CA TYR A 227 1.83 -17.45 0.10
C TYR A 227 1.39 -16.52 -1.02
N GLN A 228 1.90 -15.29 -1.04
CA GLN A 228 1.75 -14.39 -2.16
C GLN A 228 3.11 -13.77 -2.47
N TYR A 229 3.52 -13.79 -3.74
CA TYR A 229 4.73 -13.14 -4.19
C TYR A 229 4.47 -12.39 -5.49
N VAL A 230 5.36 -11.47 -5.82
CA VAL A 230 5.43 -10.85 -7.14
C VAL A 230 6.73 -11.27 -7.82
N LYS A 231 6.66 -11.52 -9.12
CA LYS A 231 7.85 -11.71 -9.94
C LYS A 231 8.02 -10.53 -10.87
N VAL A 232 9.27 -10.16 -11.12
CA VAL A 232 9.59 -9.24 -12.21
C VAL A 232 10.56 -9.93 -13.14
N ARG A 233 10.16 -10.11 -14.40
CA ARG A 233 10.96 -10.77 -15.42
C ARG A 233 11.28 -9.80 -16.55
N ILE A 234 12.55 -9.65 -16.92
CA ILE A 234 12.92 -9.05 -18.20
C ILE A 234 12.72 -10.11 -19.29
N ASN A 235 11.87 -9.83 -20.27
CA ASN A 235 11.54 -10.78 -21.34
C ASN A 235 12.60 -10.78 -22.46
N THR A 236 13.55 -9.84 -22.43
CA THR A 236 14.61 -9.73 -23.43
C THR A 236 15.85 -10.50 -22.99
N ARG A 237 16.27 -11.48 -23.81
CA ARG A 237 17.43 -12.34 -23.52
C ARG A 237 18.70 -11.53 -23.23
N GLY A 238 19.44 -11.95 -22.20
CA GLY A 238 20.79 -11.47 -21.90
C GLY A 238 20.85 -10.23 -21.01
N VAL A 239 19.71 -9.76 -20.47
CA VAL A 239 19.65 -8.61 -19.54
C VAL A 239 19.34 -9.11 -18.13
N PRO A 240 20.35 -9.56 -17.35
CA PRO A 240 20.10 -10.07 -16.02
C PRO A 240 19.63 -8.98 -15.05
N LEU A 241 18.87 -9.38 -14.03
CA LEU A 241 18.56 -8.61 -12.85
C LEU A 241 19.38 -9.16 -11.68
N THR A 242 20.37 -8.39 -11.23
CA THR A 242 21.24 -8.80 -10.13
C THR A 242 20.84 -8.05 -8.87
N TYR A 243 20.51 -8.78 -7.80
CA TYR A 243 20.18 -8.18 -6.50
C TYR A 243 21.32 -7.30 -5.99
N ASN A 244 20.98 -6.11 -5.49
CA ASN A 244 21.91 -5.16 -4.89
C ASN A 244 21.69 -5.10 -3.37
N LYS A 245 20.52 -4.63 -2.95
CA LYS A 245 20.20 -4.42 -1.53
C LYS A 245 18.71 -4.36 -1.29
N GLN A 246 18.36 -4.42 -0.01
CA GLN A 246 17.01 -4.19 0.51
C GLN A 246 17.07 -3.09 1.58
N THR A 247 16.07 -2.22 1.60
CA THR A 247 15.84 -1.26 2.69
C THR A 247 14.37 -1.27 3.09
N THR A 248 14.08 -0.75 4.28
CA THR A 248 12.72 -0.64 4.81
C THR A 248 12.53 0.74 5.40
N ASP A 249 11.42 1.36 5.05
CA ASP A 249 10.99 2.67 5.55
C ASP A 249 9.61 2.51 6.19
N SER A 250 9.47 2.92 7.45
CA SER A 250 8.18 2.90 8.13
C SER A 250 7.44 4.21 7.91
N HIS A 251 6.14 4.11 7.71
CA HIS A 251 5.22 5.23 7.56
C HIS A 251 4.10 5.13 8.60
N VAL A 252 3.29 6.17 8.74
CA VAL A 252 2.06 6.09 9.54
C VAL A 252 1.08 5.12 8.85
N LEU A 253 0.71 4.04 9.55
CA LEU A 253 -0.16 2.95 9.06
C LEU A 253 0.35 2.16 7.84
N SER A 254 1.63 2.29 7.46
CA SER A 254 2.19 1.49 6.38
C SER A 254 3.70 1.30 6.53
N THR A 255 4.26 0.38 5.75
CA THR A 255 5.70 0.13 5.71
C THR A 255 6.11 -0.21 4.29
N ASP A 256 7.11 0.50 3.79
CA ASP A 256 7.71 0.26 2.49
C ASP A 256 8.91 -0.67 2.65
N THR A 257 8.96 -1.75 1.87
CA THR A 257 10.15 -2.57 1.69
C THR A 257 10.63 -2.43 0.25
N HIS A 258 11.84 -1.88 0.09
CA HIS A 258 12.45 -1.61 -1.21
C HIS A 258 13.45 -2.69 -1.56
N TYR A 259 13.31 -3.27 -2.74
CA TYR A 259 14.23 -4.24 -3.32
C TYR A 259 14.91 -3.63 -4.54
N TYR A 260 16.24 -3.52 -4.50
CA TYR A 260 17.03 -2.89 -5.55
C TYR A 260 17.81 -3.93 -6.34
N TYR A 261 17.77 -3.80 -7.66
CA TYR A 261 18.48 -4.67 -8.59
C TYR A 261 19.22 -3.85 -9.64
N HIS A 262 20.42 -4.29 -10.00
CA HIS A 262 21.12 -3.83 -11.19
C HIS A 262 20.52 -4.51 -12.42
N MET A 263 20.23 -3.73 -13.46
CA MET A 263 19.82 -4.24 -14.76
C MET A 263 21.04 -4.37 -15.67
N GLY A 264 21.30 -5.56 -16.21
CA GLY A 264 22.51 -5.86 -16.98
C GLY A 264 23.70 -6.23 -16.09
N ASN A 265 24.91 -5.98 -16.59
CA ASN A 265 26.15 -6.28 -15.86
C ASN A 265 26.25 -5.41 -14.59
N ALA A 266 26.37 -6.01 -13.41
CA ALA A 266 26.44 -5.29 -12.14
C ALA A 266 27.62 -4.30 -12.04
N SER A 267 28.76 -4.58 -12.68
CA SER A 267 29.92 -3.66 -12.70
C SER A 267 29.72 -2.47 -13.65
N LYS A 268 28.80 -2.57 -14.61
CA LYS A 268 28.44 -1.48 -15.54
C LYS A 268 26.95 -1.60 -15.90
N PRO A 269 26.05 -1.25 -14.97
CA PRO A 269 24.63 -1.51 -15.14
C PRO A 269 24.05 -0.70 -16.30
N LEU A 270 23.17 -1.32 -17.08
CA LEU A 270 22.33 -0.66 -18.10
C LEU A 270 21.26 0.24 -17.46
N GLY A 271 21.06 0.10 -16.16
CA GLY A 271 19.99 0.73 -15.41
C GLY A 271 19.74 0.02 -14.08
N SER A 272 18.58 0.26 -13.49
CA SER A 272 18.16 -0.38 -12.26
C SER A 272 16.67 -0.75 -12.30
N LEU A 273 16.33 -1.80 -11.56
CA LEU A 273 14.96 -2.08 -11.15
C LEU A 273 14.85 -1.82 -9.65
N GLN A 274 13.85 -1.06 -9.24
CA GLN A 274 13.40 -0.97 -7.86
C GLN A 274 11.99 -1.53 -7.79
N VAL A 275 11.76 -2.47 -6.88
CA VAL A 275 10.42 -2.93 -6.50
C VAL A 275 10.17 -2.48 -5.07
N THR A 276 9.10 -1.74 -4.84
CA THR A 276 8.67 -1.31 -3.52
C THR A 276 7.38 -2.02 -3.16
N LEU A 277 7.37 -2.72 -2.03
CA LEU A 277 6.15 -3.25 -1.43
C LEU A 277 5.74 -2.33 -0.27
N ARG A 278 4.67 -1.57 -0.45
CA ARG A 278 4.07 -0.75 0.61
C ARG A 278 2.94 -1.54 1.24
N LYS A 279 3.24 -2.17 2.37
CA LYS A 279 2.28 -2.96 3.16
C LYS A 279 1.51 -2.02 4.08
N LEU A 280 0.19 -2.01 3.96
CA LEU A 280 -0.71 -1.23 4.79
C LEU A 280 -1.06 -2.00 6.06
N ASP A 281 -1.51 -1.28 7.09
CA ASP A 281 -1.89 -1.86 8.39
C ASP A 281 -3.06 -2.86 8.32
N ASN A 282 -3.90 -2.77 7.28
CA ASN A 282 -5.02 -3.68 7.02
C ASN A 282 -4.62 -4.96 6.24
N GLY A 283 -3.33 -5.14 5.96
CA GLY A 283 -2.77 -6.26 5.23
C GLY A 283 -2.65 -6.07 3.71
N ASP A 284 -3.30 -5.05 3.15
CA ASP A 284 -3.26 -4.78 1.71
C ASP A 284 -1.89 -4.24 1.32
N THR A 285 -1.46 -4.50 0.09
CA THR A 285 -0.10 -4.15 -0.33
C THR A 285 -0.10 -3.49 -1.70
N PHE A 286 0.43 -2.27 -1.77
CA PHE A 286 0.83 -1.68 -3.04
C PHE A 286 2.15 -2.29 -3.49
N ILE A 287 2.20 -2.66 -4.76
CA ILE A 287 3.40 -3.11 -5.47
C ILE A 287 3.74 -2.01 -6.46
N PHE A 288 4.85 -1.32 -6.25
CA PHE A 288 5.40 -0.36 -7.21
C PHE A 288 6.62 -0.95 -7.87
N THR A 289 6.74 -0.82 -9.19
CA THR A 289 7.97 -1.17 -9.90
C THR A 289 8.46 0.02 -10.70
N LYS A 290 9.76 0.28 -10.63
CA LYS A 290 10.44 1.39 -11.31
C LYS A 290 11.69 0.86 -11.99
N PHE A 291 11.69 0.90 -13.32
CA PHE A 291 12.87 0.70 -14.14
C PHE A 291 13.47 2.06 -14.48
N LEU A 292 14.74 2.27 -14.16
CA LEU A 292 15.55 3.35 -14.74
C LEU A 292 16.43 2.72 -15.80
N HIS A 293 16.32 3.13 -17.06
CA HIS A 293 17.15 2.60 -18.14
C HIS A 293 17.99 3.69 -18.80
N ASN A 294 19.31 3.53 -18.79
CA ASN A 294 20.27 4.51 -19.31
C ASN A 294 20.83 4.17 -20.69
N GLY A 295 20.52 2.99 -21.23
CA GLY A 295 21.00 2.53 -22.54
C GLY A 295 20.12 3.00 -23.69
N ASP A 296 20.48 2.58 -24.90
CA ASP A 296 19.84 3.02 -26.15
C ASP A 296 18.73 2.08 -26.65
N ASN A 297 18.65 0.85 -26.15
CA ASN A 297 17.68 -0.15 -26.57
C ASN A 297 16.41 -0.12 -25.71
N THR A 298 15.25 -0.40 -26.29
CA THR A 298 14.02 -0.65 -25.51
C THR A 298 13.92 -2.14 -25.19
N TYR A 299 13.52 -2.46 -23.97
CA TYR A 299 13.27 -3.81 -23.52
C TYR A 299 11.80 -3.99 -23.12
N SER A 300 11.38 -5.25 -22.99
CA SER A 300 10.11 -5.61 -22.40
C SER A 300 10.32 -6.37 -21.09
N ALA A 301 9.42 -6.13 -20.14
CA ALA A 301 9.37 -6.81 -18.86
C ALA A 301 7.93 -7.17 -18.50
N SER A 302 7.75 -8.03 -17.51
CA SER A 302 6.44 -8.34 -16.93
C SER A 302 6.54 -8.34 -15.41
N VAL A 303 5.58 -7.68 -14.77
CA VAL A 303 5.28 -7.81 -13.34
C VAL A 303 4.20 -8.88 -13.21
N ILE A 304 4.55 -9.99 -12.58
CA ILE A 304 3.76 -11.22 -12.58
C ILE A 304 3.27 -11.48 -11.17
N MET A 305 1.95 -11.56 -11.01
CA MET A 305 1.27 -11.84 -9.75
C MET A 305 0.49 -13.16 -9.89
N PRO A 306 1.06 -14.28 -9.42
CA PRO A 306 0.36 -15.55 -9.33
C PRO A 306 -0.52 -15.59 -8.08
N PHE A 307 -1.72 -16.14 -8.23
CA PHE A 307 -2.72 -16.34 -7.18
C PHE A 307 -3.12 -17.80 -7.18
N SER A 308 -2.55 -18.57 -6.25
CA SER A 308 -2.88 -19.97 -6.07
C SER A 308 -4.28 -20.15 -5.49
N GLN A 309 -4.74 -21.40 -5.45
CA GLN A 309 -6.05 -21.79 -4.94
C GLN A 309 -7.21 -21.08 -5.64
N SER A 310 -7.01 -20.66 -6.89
CA SER A 310 -7.94 -19.87 -7.67
C SER A 310 -8.12 -20.47 -9.06
N ASP A 311 -9.37 -20.69 -9.48
CA ASP A 311 -9.72 -21.39 -10.71
C ASP A 311 -10.31 -20.47 -11.77
N ASN A 312 -10.68 -19.23 -11.43
CA ASN A 312 -11.20 -18.27 -12.37
C ASN A 312 -10.99 -16.82 -11.92
N TYR A 313 -11.36 -15.87 -12.79
CA TYR A 313 -11.26 -14.45 -12.50
C TYR A 313 -12.38 -13.66 -13.22
N SER A 314 -12.60 -12.44 -12.77
CA SER A 314 -13.33 -11.41 -13.50
C SER A 314 -12.58 -10.09 -13.46
N LEU A 315 -12.64 -9.32 -14.55
CA LEU A 315 -12.00 -8.01 -14.62
C LEU A 315 -13.06 -6.93 -14.86
N ALA A 316 -13.30 -6.10 -13.85
CA ALA A 316 -14.11 -4.89 -13.99
C ALA A 316 -13.20 -3.75 -14.47
N LYS A 317 -13.46 -3.23 -15.67
CA LYS A 317 -12.62 -2.20 -16.29
C LYS A 317 -13.25 -0.82 -16.13
N TYR A 318 -12.41 0.18 -15.86
CA TYR A 318 -12.84 1.58 -15.98
C TYR A 318 -13.36 1.88 -17.40
N ALA A 319 -12.65 1.44 -18.43
CA ALA A 319 -13.00 1.67 -19.83
C ALA A 319 -14.41 1.17 -20.24
N SER A 320 -15.04 0.29 -19.46
CA SER A 320 -16.43 -0.13 -19.67
C SER A 320 -17.46 0.96 -19.32
N HIS A 321 -17.04 2.06 -18.70
CA HIS A 321 -17.87 3.18 -18.28
C HIS A 321 -17.66 4.46 -19.10
N GLY A 322 -16.80 4.42 -20.12
CA GLY A 322 -16.52 5.56 -21.01
C GLY A 322 -15.03 5.79 -21.26
N THR A 323 -14.72 6.93 -21.88
CA THR A 323 -13.37 7.40 -22.15
C THR A 323 -13.15 8.75 -21.47
N VAL A 324 -11.94 9.00 -20.98
CA VAL A 324 -11.58 10.30 -20.42
C VAL A 324 -11.59 11.39 -21.49
N ASP A 325 -11.98 12.61 -21.13
CA ASP A 325 -11.91 13.76 -22.02
C ASP A 325 -10.52 14.40 -21.98
N GLN A 326 -9.65 14.04 -22.92
CA GLN A 326 -8.31 14.62 -23.06
C GLN A 326 -8.29 15.89 -23.92
N SER A 327 -9.37 16.68 -23.87
CA SER A 327 -9.43 17.99 -24.49
C SER A 327 -8.41 18.96 -23.90
N HIS A 328 -8.10 20.02 -24.65
CA HIS A 328 -7.13 21.00 -24.22
C HIS A 328 -7.72 21.91 -23.14
N ASN A 329 -7.06 21.97 -21.99
CA ASN A 329 -7.32 22.93 -20.92
C ASN A 329 -6.35 24.13 -21.04
N SER A 330 -6.85 25.36 -20.83
CA SER A 330 -6.06 26.59 -20.95
C SER A 330 -4.91 26.74 -19.93
N THR A 331 -5.01 26.07 -18.78
CA THR A 331 -4.02 26.09 -17.70
C THR A 331 -3.08 24.89 -17.76
N PHE A 332 -3.63 23.69 -17.96
CA PHE A 332 -2.87 22.43 -17.87
C PHE A 332 -2.42 21.89 -19.24
N GLY A 333 -2.95 22.44 -20.33
CA GLY A 333 -2.79 21.88 -21.66
C GLY A 333 -3.59 20.58 -21.80
N VAL A 334 -3.00 19.59 -22.47
CA VAL A 334 -3.59 18.25 -22.57
C VAL A 334 -2.99 17.37 -21.48
N ASP A 335 -3.83 16.75 -20.66
CA ASP A 335 -3.43 15.64 -19.80
C ASP A 335 -3.55 14.33 -20.58
N LYS A 336 -2.42 13.64 -20.79
CA LYS A 336 -2.36 12.38 -21.53
C LYS A 336 -2.54 11.14 -20.65
N THR A 337 -2.62 11.31 -19.33
CA THR A 337 -2.96 10.20 -18.44
C THR A 337 -4.44 9.88 -18.52
N SER A 338 -4.78 8.68 -18.07
CA SER A 338 -6.15 8.22 -17.97
C SER A 338 -6.30 7.35 -16.71
N HIS A 339 -7.47 6.79 -16.50
CA HIS A 339 -7.78 5.94 -15.35
C HIS A 339 -6.86 4.69 -15.25
N PRO A 340 -6.80 4.03 -14.08
CA PRO A 340 -6.23 2.68 -13.93
C PRO A 340 -6.93 1.67 -14.84
N THR A 341 -6.35 0.49 -15.06
CA THR A 341 -6.98 -0.54 -15.90
C THR A 341 -8.30 -1.05 -15.30
N GLY A 342 -8.32 -1.34 -14.00
CA GLY A 342 -9.51 -1.83 -13.31
C GLY A 342 -9.20 -2.81 -12.19
N ILE A 343 -10.25 -3.46 -11.68
CA ILE A 343 -10.16 -4.44 -10.60
C ILE A 343 -10.24 -5.84 -11.19
N LEU A 344 -9.15 -6.59 -11.03
CA LEU A 344 -9.13 -8.04 -11.23
C LEU A 344 -9.59 -8.71 -9.94
N SER A 345 -10.76 -9.34 -9.95
CA SER A 345 -11.21 -10.20 -8.86
C SER A 345 -10.85 -11.64 -9.21
N VAL A 346 -9.92 -12.21 -8.45
CA VAL A 346 -9.49 -13.61 -8.55
C VAL A 346 -10.38 -14.47 -7.66
N LYS A 347 -10.75 -15.67 -8.13
CA LYS A 347 -11.80 -16.48 -7.51
C LYS A 347 -11.48 -17.96 -7.45
N ASN A 348 -12.07 -18.60 -6.45
CA ASN A 348 -12.22 -20.05 -6.34
C ASN A 348 -13.73 -20.36 -6.39
N GLY A 349 -14.21 -20.88 -7.51
CA GLY A 349 -15.65 -20.93 -7.80
C GLY A 349 -16.25 -19.53 -7.81
N SER A 350 -17.24 -19.27 -6.97
CA SER A 350 -17.90 -17.95 -6.84
C SER A 350 -17.25 -17.02 -5.83
N THR A 351 -16.36 -17.54 -4.96
CA THR A 351 -15.75 -16.78 -3.87
C THR A 351 -14.54 -16.01 -4.36
N VAL A 352 -14.52 -14.70 -4.12
CA VAL A 352 -13.34 -13.85 -4.35
C VAL A 352 -12.28 -14.17 -3.30
N THR A 353 -11.09 -14.58 -3.75
CA THR A 353 -9.92 -14.88 -2.91
C THR A 353 -9.01 -13.67 -2.81
N ASN A 354 -8.84 -12.93 -3.90
CA ASN A 354 -8.03 -11.72 -3.97
C ASN A 354 -8.63 -10.71 -4.95
N GLU A 355 -8.40 -9.43 -4.70
CA GLU A 355 -8.59 -8.37 -5.68
C GLU A 355 -7.29 -7.62 -5.96
N VAL A 356 -7.11 -7.23 -7.21
CA VAL A 356 -6.00 -6.40 -7.65
C VAL A 356 -6.53 -5.18 -8.39
N MET A 357 -6.33 -3.98 -7.83
CA MET A 357 -6.46 -2.75 -8.61
C MET A 357 -5.19 -2.60 -9.45
N MET A 358 -5.32 -2.68 -10.77
CA MET A 358 -4.19 -2.63 -11.69
C MET A 358 -4.00 -1.22 -12.25
N GLY A 359 -2.83 -0.64 -12.01
CA GLY A 359 -2.34 0.53 -12.71
C GLY A 359 -1.88 0.24 -14.13
N LYS A 360 -1.30 1.27 -14.76
CA LYS A 360 -0.74 1.22 -16.12
C LYS A 360 0.77 1.37 -16.10
N ASN A 361 1.41 1.12 -17.23
CA ASN A 361 2.82 1.42 -17.41
C ASN A 361 3.02 2.88 -17.86
N TYR A 362 3.61 3.69 -16.98
CA TYR A 362 3.96 5.08 -17.25
C TYR A 362 5.44 5.19 -17.63
N ILE A 363 5.73 5.86 -18.73
CA ILE A 363 7.10 6.07 -19.20
C ILE A 363 7.37 7.57 -19.24
N SER A 364 8.43 8.01 -18.57
CA SER A 364 8.81 9.43 -18.57
C SER A 364 10.29 9.67 -18.34
N VAL A 365 10.71 10.88 -18.67
CA VAL A 365 12.08 11.36 -18.47
C VAL A 365 12.09 12.40 -17.36
N GLN A 366 13.03 12.30 -16.42
CA GLN A 366 13.21 13.37 -15.43
C GLN A 366 13.84 14.59 -16.09
N ARG A 367 13.24 15.76 -15.88
CA ARG A 367 13.75 17.05 -16.36
C ARG A 367 14.12 17.91 -15.17
N GLN A 368 15.16 18.72 -15.33
CA GLN A 368 15.65 19.60 -14.28
C GLN A 368 16.11 20.94 -14.86
N THR A 369 15.85 22.01 -14.13
CA THR A 369 16.41 23.34 -14.39
C THR A 369 17.18 23.76 -13.14
N ASN A 370 18.43 24.20 -13.33
CA ASN A 370 19.25 24.77 -12.26
C ASN A 370 19.21 26.30 -12.35
N TYR A 371 19.13 26.96 -11.20
CA TYR A 371 19.06 28.41 -11.09
C TYR A 371 20.37 29.00 -10.58
N ALA A 372 20.62 30.27 -10.91
CA ALA A 372 21.83 30.97 -10.50
C ALA A 372 21.97 31.11 -8.97
N ASN A 373 20.87 31.04 -8.22
CA ASN A 373 20.84 31.07 -6.76
C ASN A 373 21.13 29.69 -6.12
N GLY A 374 21.58 28.70 -6.91
CA GLY A 374 21.88 27.33 -6.45
C GLY A 374 20.65 26.45 -6.23
N GLN A 375 19.44 26.99 -6.41
CA GLN A 375 18.21 26.20 -6.35
C GLN A 375 17.98 25.43 -7.65
N ARG A 376 17.02 24.51 -7.63
CA ARG A 376 16.64 23.72 -8.80
C ARG A 376 15.16 23.39 -8.80
N SER A 377 14.61 23.21 -9.99
CA SER A 377 13.30 22.59 -10.20
C SER A 377 13.42 21.26 -10.91
N VAL A 378 12.55 20.31 -10.58
CA VAL A 378 12.52 18.95 -11.12
C VAL A 378 11.08 18.58 -11.48
N ILE A 379 10.90 17.95 -12.65
CA ILE A 379 9.61 17.39 -13.10
C ILE A 379 9.83 16.05 -13.81
N ARG A 380 8.73 15.36 -14.14
CA ARG A 380 8.69 14.20 -15.03
C ARG A 380 7.99 14.59 -16.33
N GLU A 381 8.65 14.42 -17.47
CA GLU A 381 8.04 14.58 -18.78
C GLU A 381 7.47 13.25 -19.26
N LEU A 382 6.14 13.10 -19.25
CA LEU A 382 5.47 11.88 -19.67
C LEU A 382 5.68 11.67 -21.19
N SER A 383 6.20 10.51 -21.54
CA SER A 383 6.38 10.06 -22.91
C SER A 383 5.19 9.22 -23.37
N SER A 384 4.73 8.29 -22.54
CA SER A 384 3.56 7.46 -22.82
C SER A 384 2.96 6.86 -21.55
N GLU A 385 1.66 6.57 -21.60
CA GLU A 385 0.95 5.70 -20.68
C GLU A 385 0.45 4.49 -21.49
N LEU A 386 0.80 3.28 -21.07
CA LEU A 386 0.50 2.04 -21.79
C LEU A 386 -0.31 1.10 -20.89
N GLU A 387 -1.43 0.60 -21.42
CA GLU A 387 -2.17 -0.51 -20.83
C GLU A 387 -1.79 -1.80 -21.57
N SER A 388 -1.11 -2.72 -20.89
CA SER A 388 -0.84 -4.05 -21.41
C SER A 388 -0.79 -5.06 -20.28
N TYR A 389 -1.62 -6.08 -20.36
CA TYR A 389 -1.62 -7.18 -19.41
C TYR A 389 -2.08 -8.47 -20.07
N ASN A 390 -1.70 -9.59 -19.47
CA ASN A 390 -2.21 -10.91 -19.80
C ASN A 390 -2.68 -11.59 -18.52
N LEU A 391 -3.83 -12.26 -18.61
CA LEU A 391 -4.37 -13.06 -17.52
C LEU A 391 -4.35 -14.52 -17.97
N TYR A 392 -3.84 -15.39 -17.13
CA TYR A 392 -3.74 -16.82 -17.38
C TYR A 392 -4.43 -17.58 -16.27
N THR A 393 -5.03 -18.71 -16.64
CA THR A 393 -5.58 -19.66 -15.69
C THR A 393 -5.02 -21.03 -15.97
N ASP A 394 -4.42 -21.66 -14.97
CA ASP A 394 -4.03 -23.06 -14.96
C ASP A 394 -5.03 -23.80 -14.06
N GLN A 395 -6.04 -24.39 -14.70
CA GLN A 395 -7.11 -25.14 -14.01
C GLN A 395 -6.56 -26.31 -13.21
N ALA A 396 -5.52 -26.98 -13.72
CA ALA A 396 -4.94 -28.15 -13.07
C ALA A 396 -4.23 -27.78 -11.78
N ARG A 397 -3.54 -26.63 -11.75
CA ARG A 397 -2.85 -26.13 -10.55
C ARG A 397 -3.71 -25.20 -9.68
N LYS A 398 -4.97 -24.94 -10.08
CA LYS A 398 -5.81 -23.90 -9.48
C LYS A 398 -5.03 -22.59 -9.29
N LEU A 399 -4.49 -22.10 -10.39
CA LEU A 399 -3.64 -20.91 -10.40
C LEU A 399 -4.18 -19.89 -11.39
N VAL A 400 -4.44 -18.68 -10.94
CA VAL A 400 -4.64 -17.51 -11.81
C VAL A 400 -3.37 -16.67 -11.77
N THR A 401 -2.86 -16.24 -12.91
CA THR A 401 -1.67 -15.39 -12.97
C THR A 401 -1.97 -14.13 -13.76
N ALA A 402 -1.72 -12.97 -13.15
CA ALA A 402 -1.81 -11.68 -13.78
C ALA A 402 -0.41 -11.17 -14.17
N HIS A 403 -0.21 -10.88 -15.46
CA HIS A 403 1.00 -10.27 -15.99
C HIS A 403 0.67 -8.84 -16.35
N GLN A 404 1.26 -7.85 -15.67
CA GLN A 404 1.32 -6.48 -16.19
C GLN A 404 2.57 -6.35 -17.05
N ASN A 405 2.38 -6.11 -18.35
CA ASN A 405 3.51 -5.97 -19.27
C ASN A 405 4.01 -4.53 -19.24
N VAL A 406 5.33 -4.40 -19.16
CA VAL A 406 6.03 -3.12 -19.00
C VAL A 406 6.96 -2.95 -20.19
N SER A 407 6.83 -1.80 -20.86
CA SER A 407 7.82 -1.33 -21.83
C SER A 407 8.91 -0.59 -21.06
N VAL A 408 10.13 -1.12 -21.07
CA VAL A 408 11.31 -0.52 -20.44
C VAL A 408 12.06 0.27 -21.51
N GLN A 409 11.68 1.54 -21.66
CA GLN A 409 12.15 2.38 -22.76
C GLN A 409 13.56 2.91 -22.50
N SER A 410 14.35 3.03 -23.57
CA SER A 410 15.69 3.63 -23.53
C SER A 410 15.68 5.06 -22.99
N LYS A 411 16.72 5.39 -22.20
CA LYS A 411 16.94 6.71 -21.57
C LYS A 411 15.73 7.27 -20.83
N ALA A 412 14.90 6.39 -20.29
CA ALA A 412 13.66 6.74 -19.61
C ALA A 412 13.52 5.99 -18.30
N ILE A 413 12.50 6.39 -17.55
CA ILE A 413 12.02 5.67 -16.39
C ILE A 413 10.65 5.08 -16.74
N SER A 414 10.50 3.79 -16.55
CA SER A 414 9.26 3.03 -16.76
C SER A 414 8.73 2.53 -15.44
N GLU A 415 7.51 2.92 -15.08
CA GLU A 415 6.89 2.63 -13.79
C GLU A 415 5.54 1.94 -13.98
N THR A 416 5.16 1.07 -13.06
CA THR A 416 3.80 0.53 -12.93
C THR A 416 3.48 0.29 -11.46
N TRP A 417 2.20 0.15 -11.15
CA TRP A 417 1.71 -0.11 -9.81
C TRP A 417 0.52 -1.08 -9.81
N ALA A 418 0.34 -1.77 -8.68
CA ALA A 418 -0.84 -2.57 -8.38
C ALA A 418 -1.14 -2.51 -6.88
N LEU A 419 -2.42 -2.53 -6.49
CA LEU A 419 -2.84 -2.72 -5.10
C LEU A 419 -3.46 -4.11 -4.98
N VAL A 420 -2.87 -4.97 -4.15
CA VAL A 420 -3.33 -6.33 -3.88
C VAL A 420 -4.01 -6.39 -2.52
N SER A 421 -5.21 -6.99 -2.48
CA SER A 421 -6.02 -7.18 -1.27
C SER A 421 -6.57 -8.61 -1.24
N GLU A 422 -6.56 -9.25 -0.06
CA GLU A 422 -7.24 -10.55 0.16
C GLU A 422 -8.76 -10.38 0.39
N LYS A 423 -9.25 -9.14 0.43
CA LYS A 423 -10.68 -8.81 0.59
C LYS A 423 -11.18 -7.93 -0.56
N PRO A 424 -12.49 -7.87 -0.80
CA PRO A 424 -13.05 -6.93 -1.77
C PRO A 424 -12.64 -5.48 -1.45
N LEU A 425 -12.17 -4.76 -2.47
CA LEU A 425 -11.80 -3.34 -2.40
C LEU A 425 -13.03 -2.44 -2.31
N PHE A 426 -14.16 -2.91 -2.84
CA PHE A 426 -15.47 -2.27 -2.74
C PHE A 426 -16.49 -3.24 -2.15
N ALA A 427 -17.39 -2.74 -1.30
CA ALA A 427 -18.45 -3.51 -0.68
C ALA A 427 -19.43 -4.09 -1.71
N ASN A 428 -19.66 -3.39 -2.81
CA ASN A 428 -20.54 -3.85 -3.89
C ASN A 428 -20.18 -3.25 -5.26
N ALA A 429 -20.77 -3.82 -6.31
CA ALA A 429 -20.56 -3.42 -7.69
C ALA A 429 -21.07 -2.00 -8.02
N THR A 430 -22.13 -1.52 -7.37
CA THR A 430 -22.69 -0.19 -7.60
C THR A 430 -21.69 0.88 -7.18
N ASN A 431 -21.19 0.80 -5.94
CA ASN A 431 -20.21 1.75 -5.41
C ASN A 431 -18.94 1.78 -6.26
N ARG A 432 -18.44 0.61 -6.67
CA ARG A 432 -17.31 0.50 -7.60
C ARG A 432 -17.61 1.18 -8.94
N ASN A 433 -18.74 0.86 -9.56
CA ASN A 433 -19.08 1.37 -10.89
C ASN A 433 -19.32 2.89 -10.86
N ASP A 434 -19.87 3.42 -9.78
CA ASP A 434 -20.06 4.86 -9.61
C ASP A 434 -18.72 5.57 -9.42
N TRP A 435 -17.78 4.97 -8.69
CA TRP A 435 -16.40 5.47 -8.63
C TRP A 435 -15.71 5.42 -10.00
N PHE A 436 -15.92 4.35 -10.78
CA PHE A 436 -15.32 4.22 -12.12
C PHE A 436 -15.83 5.30 -13.07
N LYS A 437 -17.15 5.53 -13.09
CA LYS A 437 -17.75 6.62 -13.86
C LYS A 437 -17.23 7.97 -13.41
N ARG A 438 -17.18 8.22 -12.09
CA ARG A 438 -16.66 9.47 -11.53
C ARG A 438 -15.22 9.71 -11.97
N THR A 439 -14.35 8.70 -11.86
CA THR A 439 -12.94 8.78 -12.28
C THR A 439 -12.79 9.12 -13.77
N ILE A 440 -13.72 8.72 -14.63
CA ILE A 440 -13.70 9.08 -16.05
C ILE A 440 -14.11 10.53 -16.27
N LEU A 441 -15.22 10.94 -15.64
CA LEU A 441 -15.77 12.30 -15.77
C LEU A 441 -14.83 13.34 -15.16
N GLU A 442 -14.23 13.01 -14.03
CA GLU A 442 -13.40 13.86 -13.20
C GLU A 442 -11.92 13.42 -13.26
N TYR A 443 -11.47 12.86 -14.39
CA TYR A 443 -10.13 12.24 -14.45
C TYR A 443 -9.00 13.24 -14.15
N GLY A 444 -9.11 14.50 -14.59
CA GLY A 444 -8.14 15.53 -14.26
C GLY A 444 -8.07 15.83 -12.76
N SER A 445 -9.12 15.55 -11.99
CA SER A 445 -9.17 15.76 -10.54
C SER A 445 -8.93 14.52 -9.68
N ILE A 446 -9.23 13.32 -10.20
CA ILE A 446 -9.11 12.06 -9.45
C ILE A 446 -7.84 11.30 -9.81
N ASN A 447 -7.46 11.34 -11.09
CA ASN A 447 -6.44 10.45 -11.60
C ASN A 447 -5.04 10.91 -11.21
N ASN A 448 -4.26 9.96 -10.70
CA ASN A 448 -2.90 10.17 -10.26
C ASN A 448 -2.02 9.07 -10.83
N TRP A 449 -0.85 9.43 -11.34
CA TRP A 449 0.21 8.47 -11.63
C TRP A 449 0.86 8.08 -10.29
N LEU A 450 0.43 6.97 -9.71
CA LEU A 450 0.96 6.48 -8.44
C LEU A 450 2.37 5.89 -8.61
N THR A 451 3.26 6.26 -7.70
CA THR A 451 4.63 5.72 -7.56
C THR A 451 4.97 5.58 -6.08
N ALA A 452 5.98 4.78 -5.75
CA ALA A 452 6.48 4.70 -4.38
C ALA A 452 7.07 6.03 -3.87
N ASP A 453 7.54 6.89 -4.78
CA ASP A 453 8.13 8.19 -4.46
C ASP A 453 7.07 9.28 -4.24
N GLY A 454 5.79 8.97 -4.44
CA GLY A 454 4.67 9.91 -4.42
C GLY A 454 3.95 10.04 -5.75
N ALA A 455 2.64 10.33 -5.70
CA ALA A 455 1.81 10.54 -6.87
C ALA A 455 2.26 11.73 -7.74
N TYR A 456 2.31 11.52 -9.05
CA TYR A 456 2.53 12.56 -10.06
C TYR A 456 1.21 12.97 -10.71
N THR A 457 1.03 14.29 -10.88
CA THR A 457 -0.13 14.87 -11.58
C THR A 457 0.30 15.83 -12.66
N LYS A 458 -0.58 16.09 -13.63
CA LYS A 458 -0.32 17.07 -14.68
C LYS A 458 -0.09 18.43 -14.04
N LEU A 459 1.03 19.06 -14.40
CA LEU A 459 1.32 20.43 -14.00
C LEU A 459 0.79 21.42 -15.03
N PRO A 460 0.52 22.68 -14.63
CA PRO A 460 0.29 23.76 -15.58
C PRO A 460 1.42 23.85 -16.60
N TRP A 461 1.15 24.32 -17.82
CA TRP A 461 2.22 24.59 -18.80
C TRP A 461 3.12 25.78 -18.41
N SER A 462 2.68 26.64 -17.49
CA SER A 462 3.40 27.79 -16.93
C SER A 462 4.39 27.38 -15.82
N ILE A 463 5.22 26.38 -16.10
CA ILE A 463 6.21 25.84 -15.17
C ILE A 463 7.63 25.81 -15.73
N GLU A 464 8.60 25.56 -14.86
CA GLU A 464 9.94 25.16 -15.24
C GLU A 464 10.40 23.88 -14.52
N PRO A 465 11.05 22.95 -15.24
CA PRO A 465 11.34 22.97 -16.68
C PRO A 465 10.07 23.00 -17.57
N GLY A 466 10.06 23.82 -18.62
CA GLY A 466 8.86 24.07 -19.43
C GLY A 466 8.60 22.97 -20.46
N TYR A 467 7.82 21.96 -20.10
CA TYR A 467 7.45 20.85 -20.98
C TYR A 467 5.93 20.67 -21.05
N LYS A 468 5.38 20.50 -22.27
CA LYS A 468 3.93 20.33 -22.48
C LYS A 468 3.36 19.15 -21.69
N MET A 469 4.10 18.03 -21.69
CA MET A 469 3.77 16.82 -20.93
C MET A 469 4.48 16.79 -19.57
N GLY A 470 4.62 17.94 -18.91
CA GLY A 470 5.19 18.04 -17.57
C GLY A 470 4.22 17.58 -16.48
N TYR A 471 4.70 16.69 -15.63
CA TYR A 471 4.05 16.15 -14.44
C TYR A 471 4.96 16.34 -13.22
N GLY A 472 4.37 16.49 -12.04
CA GLY A 472 5.12 16.68 -10.80
C GLY A 472 4.32 16.24 -9.58
N ARG A 473 5.02 16.12 -8.46
CA ARG A 473 4.40 15.89 -7.15
C ARG A 473 3.83 17.21 -6.65
N ASN A 474 2.63 17.56 -7.13
CA ASN A 474 1.90 18.74 -6.67
C ASN A 474 1.31 18.43 -5.29
N ILE A 475 1.69 19.19 -4.26
CA ILE A 475 1.29 18.93 -2.86
C ILE A 475 -0.23 18.95 -2.67
N GLY A 476 -0.94 19.88 -3.34
CA GLY A 476 -2.41 19.96 -3.28
C GLY A 476 -3.12 18.70 -3.77
N ARG A 477 -2.46 17.91 -4.61
CA ARG A 477 -2.94 16.61 -5.12
C ARG A 477 -2.35 15.41 -4.40
N LEU A 478 -1.07 15.50 -4.07
CA LEU A 478 -0.31 14.48 -3.34
C LEU A 478 -0.95 14.15 -2.00
N GLN A 479 -1.53 15.16 -1.34
CA GLN A 479 -2.20 14.98 -0.05
C GLN A 479 -3.43 14.06 -0.12
N GLY A 480 -4.08 13.85 -1.27
CA GLY A 480 -5.11 12.81 -1.41
C GLY A 480 -6.46 13.10 -0.75
N GLY A 481 -6.82 14.37 -0.53
CA GLY A 481 -8.05 14.80 0.14
C GLY A 481 -9.33 14.27 -0.51
N ILE A 482 -9.35 14.14 -1.85
CA ILE A 482 -10.48 13.53 -2.57
C ILE A 482 -10.74 12.08 -2.13
N TYR A 483 -9.70 11.33 -1.77
CA TYR A 483 -9.82 9.97 -1.27
C TYR A 483 -10.33 9.95 0.17
N LEU A 484 -9.93 10.91 1.00
CA LEU A 484 -10.44 11.05 2.36
C LEU A 484 -11.94 11.41 2.35
N THR A 485 -12.35 12.32 1.47
CA THR A 485 -13.75 12.66 1.24
C THR A 485 -14.55 11.43 0.82
N ALA A 486 -14.04 10.68 -0.16
CA ALA A 486 -14.68 9.47 -0.64
C ALA A 486 -14.80 8.41 0.48
N TYR A 487 -13.74 8.23 1.26
CA TYR A 487 -13.73 7.34 2.42
C TYR A 487 -14.75 7.77 3.47
N ASN A 488 -14.87 9.07 3.78
CA ASN A 488 -15.84 9.54 4.75
C ASN A 488 -17.29 9.33 4.30
N GLY A 489 -17.56 9.38 3.00
CA GLY A 489 -18.89 9.16 2.46
C GLY A 489 -19.40 7.71 2.53
N ASN A 490 -18.55 6.71 2.28
CA ASN A 490 -19.02 5.31 2.19
C ASN A 490 -18.10 4.26 2.82
N LYS A 491 -16.97 4.67 3.39
CA LYS A 491 -16.02 3.85 4.15
C LYS A 491 -15.47 2.65 3.36
N GLU A 492 -15.39 2.77 2.04
CA GLU A 492 -14.84 1.72 1.17
C GLU A 492 -13.37 1.44 1.47
N ARG A 493 -13.00 0.15 1.43
CA ARG A 493 -11.62 -0.31 1.67
C ARG A 493 -10.62 0.35 0.71
N TYR A 494 -10.98 0.45 -0.57
CA TYR A 494 -10.13 1.10 -1.57
C TYR A 494 -9.78 2.55 -1.23
N PHE A 495 -10.73 3.33 -0.71
CA PHE A 495 -10.47 4.73 -0.35
C PHE A 495 -9.61 4.84 0.90
N ARG A 496 -9.81 3.94 1.87
CA ARG A 496 -8.90 3.83 3.02
C ARG A 496 -7.46 3.59 2.57
N ASP A 497 -7.26 2.67 1.63
CA ASP A 497 -5.93 2.31 1.14
C ASP A 497 -5.25 3.48 0.41
N LEU A 498 -6.01 4.24 -0.38
CA LEU A 498 -5.52 5.45 -1.04
C LEU A 498 -5.23 6.60 -0.05
N VAL A 499 -6.01 6.75 1.02
CA VAL A 499 -5.72 7.72 2.10
C VAL A 499 -4.39 7.37 2.77
N ILE A 500 -4.19 6.11 3.15
CA ILE A 500 -2.93 5.69 3.79
C ILE A 500 -1.76 5.83 2.81
N ASN A 501 -1.95 5.52 1.52
CA ASN A 501 -0.94 5.77 0.51
C ASN A 501 -0.57 7.26 0.42
N ALA A 502 -1.54 8.17 0.45
CA ALA A 502 -1.28 9.61 0.42
C ALA A 502 -0.55 10.11 1.68
N VAL A 503 -0.84 9.54 2.86
CA VAL A 503 -0.06 9.81 4.08
C VAL A 503 1.39 9.39 3.91
N ALA A 504 1.64 8.18 3.38
CA ALA A 504 2.99 7.70 3.08
C ALA A 504 3.69 8.57 2.01
N ASP A 505 2.97 9.00 0.98
CA ASP A 505 3.50 9.88 -0.06
C ASP A 505 3.96 11.23 0.50
N LEU A 506 3.19 11.85 1.40
CA LEU A 506 3.60 13.07 2.11
C LEU A 506 4.81 12.82 3.03
N ASP A 507 4.87 11.66 3.68
CA ASP A 507 6.01 11.30 4.54
C ASP A 507 7.29 11.11 3.72
N VAL A 508 7.22 10.39 2.60
CA VAL A 508 8.32 10.26 1.63
C VAL A 508 8.73 11.62 1.08
N PHE A 509 7.78 12.45 0.69
CA PHE A 509 8.05 13.80 0.16
C PHE A 509 8.73 14.71 1.18
N SER A 510 8.41 14.55 2.47
CA SER A 510 9.04 15.29 3.57
C SER A 510 10.33 14.67 4.12
N GLY A 511 10.76 13.52 3.58
CA GLY A 511 11.94 12.80 4.07
C GLY A 511 11.75 12.14 5.43
N GLY A 512 10.55 11.60 5.69
CA GLY A 512 10.21 10.85 6.92
C GLY A 512 9.79 11.73 8.10
N ALA A 513 9.46 13.01 7.87
CA ALA A 513 9.15 13.95 8.95
C ALA A 513 7.89 13.55 9.72
N ILE A 514 6.85 13.10 9.03
CA ILE A 514 5.55 12.73 9.61
C ILE A 514 5.74 11.51 10.52
N THR A 515 6.47 10.50 10.06
CA THR A 515 6.78 9.34 10.89
C THR A 515 7.69 9.68 12.06
N ALA A 516 8.55 10.69 11.95
CA ALA A 516 9.31 11.20 13.09
C ALA A 516 8.46 12.00 14.10
N GLY A 517 7.13 12.09 13.90
CA GLY A 517 6.23 12.88 14.76
C GLY A 517 6.38 14.38 14.54
N LYS A 518 6.94 14.80 13.40
CA LYS A 518 7.08 16.21 13.01
C LYS A 518 6.02 16.52 11.96
N SER A 519 5.39 17.67 12.06
CA SER A 519 4.54 18.18 10.99
C SER A 519 5.42 18.99 10.03
N PRO A 520 5.63 18.57 8.77
CA PRO A 520 6.51 19.30 7.85
C PRO A 520 5.81 20.53 7.25
N ILE A 521 6.61 21.51 6.84
CA ILE A 521 6.16 22.53 5.89
C ILE A 521 6.71 22.14 4.52
N PHE A 522 5.80 21.78 3.62
CA PHE A 522 6.10 21.26 2.31
C PHE A 522 6.52 22.37 1.35
N LYS A 523 7.57 22.09 0.58
CA LYS A 523 8.07 22.98 -0.47
C LYS A 523 7.86 22.34 -1.83
N THR A 524 7.55 23.16 -2.83
CA THR A 524 7.40 22.72 -4.22
C THR A 524 8.70 22.18 -4.79
N GLU A 525 8.58 21.31 -5.80
CA GLU A 525 9.72 20.80 -6.56
C GLU A 525 9.87 21.46 -7.93
N TYR A 526 8.85 22.16 -8.39
CA TYR A 526 8.82 22.81 -9.71
C TYR A 526 8.56 24.31 -9.56
N THR A 527 9.09 25.09 -10.50
CA THR A 527 8.95 26.54 -10.48
C THR A 527 7.75 26.96 -11.32
N SER A 528 6.89 27.84 -10.81
CA SER A 528 5.94 28.58 -11.65
C SER A 528 6.66 29.68 -12.44
N THR A 529 6.52 29.69 -13.77
CA THR A 529 7.14 30.76 -14.59
C THR A 529 6.58 32.13 -14.25
N TRP A 530 5.30 32.20 -13.88
CA TRP A 530 4.66 33.45 -13.48
C TRP A 530 5.22 33.98 -12.16
N LEU A 531 5.37 33.12 -11.14
CA LEU A 531 5.96 33.51 -9.86
C LEU A 531 7.41 33.96 -10.04
N LYS A 532 8.18 33.22 -10.84
CA LYS A 532 9.56 33.59 -11.14
C LYS A 532 9.66 34.94 -11.84
N ASN A 533 8.89 35.15 -12.90
CA ASN A 533 8.98 36.37 -13.71
C ASN A 533 8.48 37.61 -12.94
N THR A 534 7.44 37.44 -12.11
CA THR A 534 6.83 38.55 -11.38
C THR A 534 7.56 38.86 -10.07
N TYR A 535 7.96 37.84 -9.32
CA TYR A 535 8.47 37.98 -7.95
C TYR A 535 9.91 37.48 -7.76
N GLY A 536 10.51 36.84 -8.77
CA GLY A 536 11.83 36.22 -8.65
C GLY A 536 11.80 34.90 -7.86
N THR A 537 10.63 34.33 -7.60
CA THR A 537 10.46 33.12 -6.80
C THR A 537 10.70 31.86 -7.65
N THR A 538 11.72 31.09 -7.30
CA THR A 538 12.04 29.78 -7.90
C THR A 538 11.81 28.65 -6.91
N ALA A 539 11.61 27.44 -7.40
CA ALA A 539 11.56 26.24 -6.55
C ALA A 539 12.91 25.99 -5.87
N PRO A 540 12.94 25.48 -4.63
CA PRO A 540 11.76 25.15 -3.81
C PRO A 540 11.15 26.39 -3.12
N TYR A 541 9.83 26.54 -3.19
CA TYR A 541 9.08 27.58 -2.47
C TYR A 541 7.88 26.97 -1.72
N ILE A 542 7.34 27.70 -0.77
CA ILE A 542 6.15 27.33 -0.01
C ILE A 542 4.95 27.98 -0.68
N ASP A 543 3.92 27.17 -0.89
CA ASP A 543 2.57 27.60 -1.29
C ASP A 543 1.69 27.40 -0.06
N THR A 544 1.09 28.49 0.45
CA THR A 544 0.35 28.45 1.71
C THR A 544 -0.89 27.57 1.60
N ARG A 545 -1.64 27.66 0.50
CA ARG A 545 -2.84 26.84 0.30
C ARG A 545 -2.54 25.37 0.17
N HIS A 546 -1.47 24.99 -0.54
CA HIS A 546 -1.07 23.59 -0.58
C HIS A 546 -0.71 23.05 0.81
N ASN A 547 -0.06 23.85 1.66
CA ASN A 547 0.29 23.45 3.02
C ASN A 547 -0.91 23.42 3.96
N GLU A 548 -1.85 24.35 3.82
CA GLU A 548 -3.16 24.31 4.50
C GLU A 548 -3.86 22.99 4.21
N ASN A 549 -3.99 22.65 2.92
CA ASN A 549 -4.68 21.43 2.48
C ASN A 549 -3.99 20.15 2.97
N ALA A 550 -2.65 20.10 2.90
CA ALA A 550 -1.90 18.94 3.42
C ALA A 550 -2.02 18.80 4.95
N ALA A 551 -2.00 19.92 5.69
CA ALA A 551 -2.15 19.93 7.13
C ALA A 551 -3.57 19.49 7.57
N LEU A 552 -4.61 20.00 6.90
CA LEU A 552 -5.99 19.60 7.12
C LEU A 552 -6.21 18.13 6.77
N PHE A 553 -5.67 17.65 5.65
CA PHE A 553 -5.74 16.24 5.28
C PHE A 553 -5.18 15.33 6.36
N LEU A 554 -3.97 15.62 6.86
CA LEU A 554 -3.35 14.80 7.90
C LEU A 554 -4.16 14.81 9.20
N LYS A 555 -4.63 15.98 9.65
CA LYS A 555 -5.49 16.12 10.85
C LYS A 555 -6.80 15.33 10.68
N ASN A 556 -7.49 15.54 9.56
CA ASN A 556 -8.79 14.89 9.31
C ASN A 556 -8.62 13.38 9.09
N THR A 557 -7.46 12.93 8.59
CA THR A 557 -7.11 11.50 8.55
C THR A 557 -6.90 10.93 9.95
N ALA A 558 -6.32 11.71 10.87
CA ALA A 558 -6.19 11.34 12.28
C ALA A 558 -7.56 11.00 12.89
N GLU A 559 -8.56 11.83 12.62
CA GLU A 559 -9.93 11.64 13.11
C GLU A 559 -10.61 10.47 12.38
N ALA A 560 -10.58 10.46 11.05
CA ALA A 560 -11.28 9.45 10.24
C ALA A 560 -10.77 8.02 10.45
N LEU A 561 -9.48 7.85 10.75
CA LEU A 561 -8.82 6.55 10.93
C LEU A 561 -8.37 6.29 12.38
N ALA A 562 -8.72 7.17 13.33
CA ALA A 562 -8.31 7.09 14.74
C ALA A 562 -6.78 6.99 14.94
N VAL A 563 -6.01 7.83 14.26
CA VAL A 563 -4.54 7.84 14.27
C VAL A 563 -4.00 9.02 15.07
N SER A 564 -3.77 8.81 16.37
CA SER A 564 -3.32 9.87 17.29
C SER A 564 -2.04 10.59 16.86
N LYS A 565 -1.14 9.90 16.15
CA LYS A 565 0.13 10.45 15.66
C LYS A 565 -0.05 11.61 14.66
N LEU A 566 -1.22 11.74 14.03
CA LEU A 566 -1.54 12.80 13.07
C LEU A 566 -2.43 13.91 13.65
N ALA A 567 -2.89 13.77 14.90
CA ALA A 567 -3.87 14.70 15.50
C ALA A 567 -3.38 16.16 15.57
N ASP A 568 -2.06 16.32 15.69
CA ASP A 568 -1.40 17.63 15.79
C ASP A 568 -0.71 18.05 14.47
N ALA A 569 -1.06 17.41 13.35
CA ALA A 569 -0.44 17.69 12.05
C ALA A 569 -0.61 19.16 11.61
N ASN A 570 -1.71 19.80 12.02
CA ASN A 570 -2.02 21.20 11.75
C ASN A 570 -1.15 22.20 12.54
N LEU A 571 -0.64 21.83 13.71
CA LEU A 571 -0.02 22.78 14.65
C LEU A 571 1.20 23.49 14.05
N ARG A 572 2.06 22.76 13.33
CA ARG A 572 3.25 23.39 12.72
C ARG A 572 2.89 24.38 11.63
N TYR A 573 1.84 24.11 10.85
CA TYR A 573 1.39 25.04 9.83
C TYR A 573 0.77 26.28 10.48
N ALA A 574 0.03 26.13 11.58
CA ALA A 574 -0.46 27.27 12.37
C ALA A 574 0.70 28.11 12.94
N ASP A 575 1.72 27.48 13.53
CA ASP A 575 2.95 28.16 13.97
C ASP A 575 3.63 28.89 12.82
N PHE A 576 3.69 28.27 11.64
CA PHE A 576 4.26 28.88 10.44
C PHE A 576 3.47 30.12 10.02
N LEU A 577 2.13 30.07 10.06
CA LEU A 577 1.25 31.21 9.76
C LEU A 577 1.46 32.37 10.76
N VAL A 578 1.51 32.08 12.07
CA VAL A 578 1.83 33.10 13.10
C VAL A 578 3.19 33.75 12.84
N ASN A 579 4.17 32.96 12.40
CA ASN A 579 5.52 33.45 12.12
C ASN A 579 5.67 34.18 10.78
N GLN A 580 4.65 34.26 9.91
CA GLN A 580 4.80 34.93 8.61
C GLN A 580 5.20 36.40 8.74
N LYS A 581 4.73 37.08 9.79
CA LYS A 581 5.10 38.48 10.06
C LYS A 581 6.59 38.63 10.36
N SER A 582 7.19 37.72 11.14
CA SER A 582 8.62 37.75 11.47
C SER A 582 9.49 37.34 10.28
N LEU A 583 8.98 36.46 9.42
CA LEU A 583 9.60 36.08 8.15
C LEU A 583 9.50 37.18 7.08
N GLY A 584 8.75 38.26 7.36
CA GLY A 584 8.53 39.33 6.41
C GLY A 584 7.71 38.90 5.20
N ASN A 585 6.83 37.90 5.32
CA ASN A 585 5.95 37.43 4.25
C ASN A 585 4.53 38.03 4.33
N THR A 586 4.42 39.28 4.76
CA THR A 586 3.13 39.95 4.96
C THR A 586 3.03 41.27 4.20
N ILE A 587 1.81 41.57 3.74
CA ILE A 587 1.43 42.87 3.18
C ILE A 587 0.75 43.66 4.29
N ALA A 588 1.38 44.74 4.75
CA ALA A 588 0.82 45.59 5.79
C ALA A 588 -0.38 46.39 5.25
N VAL A 589 -1.48 46.39 5.99
CA VAL A 589 -2.70 47.15 5.67
C VAL A 589 -2.81 48.37 6.59
N THR A 590 -2.62 48.15 7.89
CA THR A 590 -2.51 49.19 8.93
C THR A 590 -1.33 48.86 9.85
N PRO A 591 -0.99 49.71 10.84
CA PRO A 591 0.03 49.34 11.84
C PRO A 591 -0.27 48.06 12.62
N THR A 592 -1.55 47.67 12.71
CA THR A 592 -2.03 46.52 13.52
C THR A 592 -2.67 45.40 12.69
N SER A 593 -2.79 45.55 11.38
CA SER A 593 -3.39 44.54 10.49
C SER A 593 -2.57 44.34 9.22
N TYR A 594 -2.60 43.11 8.71
CA TYR A 594 -1.85 42.68 7.55
C TYR A 594 -2.53 41.47 6.90
N LEU A 595 -2.03 41.10 5.73
CA LEU A 595 -2.36 39.85 5.05
C LEU A 595 -1.08 39.04 4.83
N ILE A 596 -1.20 37.71 4.80
CA ILE A 596 -0.08 36.80 4.51
C ILE A 596 -0.04 36.53 3.01
N ALA A 597 1.14 36.69 2.40
CA ALA A 597 1.29 36.49 0.96
C ALA A 597 1.28 34.98 0.63
N ASP A 598 0.63 34.63 -0.50
CA ASP A 598 0.32 33.25 -0.90
C ASP A 598 1.54 32.33 -1.04
N TYR A 599 2.72 32.91 -1.32
CA TYR A 599 3.93 32.15 -1.56
C TYR A 599 5.10 32.72 -0.78
N TYR A 600 5.94 31.83 -0.27
CA TYR A 600 7.14 32.18 0.46
C TYR A 600 8.36 31.41 -0.03
N ALA A 601 9.42 32.14 -0.35
CA ALA A 601 10.76 31.60 -0.47
C ALA A 601 11.75 32.54 0.23
N THR A 602 12.80 31.98 0.84
CA THR A 602 13.83 32.80 1.49
C THR A 602 14.48 33.71 0.46
N GLY A 603 14.40 35.04 0.69
CA GLY A 603 14.99 36.05 -0.18
C GLY A 603 14.16 36.41 -1.42
N SER A 604 12.96 35.84 -1.62
CA SER A 604 12.07 36.26 -2.71
C SER A 604 11.35 37.57 -2.38
N LYS A 605 10.88 38.28 -3.41
CA LYS A 605 9.94 39.39 -3.21
C LYS A 605 8.64 38.84 -2.62
N LYS A 606 7.95 39.68 -1.83
CA LYS A 606 6.59 39.39 -1.36
C LYS A 606 5.65 39.22 -2.54
N THR A 607 4.87 38.15 -2.53
CA THR A 607 3.87 37.90 -3.57
C THR A 607 2.58 38.67 -3.30
N HIS A 608 1.58 38.47 -4.16
CA HIS A 608 0.20 38.87 -3.90
C HIS A 608 -0.40 38.03 -2.76
N VAL A 609 -1.57 38.48 -2.30
CA VAL A 609 -2.48 37.75 -1.44
C VAL A 609 -3.76 37.51 -2.24
N SER A 610 -4.21 36.26 -2.32
CA SER A 610 -5.55 35.92 -2.81
C SER A 610 -6.58 36.03 -1.69
N LEU A 611 -7.77 36.57 -1.97
CA LEU A 611 -8.79 36.76 -0.94
C LEU A 611 -9.24 35.43 -0.32
N ASN A 612 -9.46 34.39 -1.14
CA ASN A 612 -9.80 33.05 -0.64
C ASN A 612 -8.68 32.44 0.23
N HIS A 613 -7.39 32.60 -0.14
CA HIS A 613 -6.28 32.15 0.70
C HIS A 613 -6.28 32.86 2.06
N ALA A 614 -6.42 34.19 2.08
CA ALA A 614 -6.46 34.95 3.33
C ALA A 614 -7.62 34.51 4.25
N LEU A 615 -8.78 34.20 3.68
CA LEU A 615 -9.92 33.66 4.40
C LEU A 615 -9.65 32.23 4.91
N GLY A 616 -9.05 31.38 4.09
CA GLY A 616 -8.66 30.02 4.44
C GLY A 616 -7.64 29.96 5.58
N GLU A 617 -6.56 30.73 5.49
CA GLU A 617 -5.52 30.83 6.53
C GLU A 617 -6.07 31.36 7.86
N MET A 618 -6.93 32.39 7.80
CA MET A 618 -7.61 32.91 8.97
C MET A 618 -8.50 31.85 9.61
N ARG A 619 -9.31 31.13 8.83
CA ARG A 619 -10.15 30.04 9.33
C ARG A 619 -9.31 28.90 9.90
N PHE A 620 -8.21 28.52 9.24
CA PHE A 620 -7.29 27.50 9.71
C PHE A 620 -6.74 27.82 11.11
N LEU A 621 -6.36 29.08 11.35
CA LEU A 621 -5.92 29.56 12.66
C LEU A 621 -7.03 29.54 13.71
N LEU A 622 -8.25 29.93 13.36
CA LEU A 622 -9.40 29.85 14.26
C LEU A 622 -9.71 28.39 14.64
N ASN A 623 -9.68 27.48 13.68
CA ASN A 623 -9.90 26.06 13.94
C ASN A 623 -8.81 25.45 14.82
N THR A 624 -7.56 25.86 14.60
CA THR A 624 -6.45 25.44 15.45
C THR A 624 -6.51 26.07 16.84
N TYR A 625 -7.04 27.30 16.96
CA TYR A 625 -7.33 27.92 18.26
C TYR A 625 -8.41 27.14 19.02
N LYS A 626 -9.52 26.73 18.37
CA LYS A 626 -10.55 25.90 19.01
C LYS A 626 -9.97 24.60 19.58
N GLN A 627 -9.01 24.00 18.88
CA GLN A 627 -8.30 22.79 19.33
C GLN A 627 -7.37 23.04 20.52
N THR A 628 -6.63 24.16 20.53
CA THR A 628 -5.46 24.34 21.43
C THR A 628 -5.64 25.37 22.54
N GLY A 629 -6.57 26.31 22.37
CA GLY A 629 -6.69 27.50 23.21
C GLY A 629 -5.52 28.50 23.07
N ASN A 630 -4.61 28.32 22.09
CA ASN A 630 -3.45 29.19 21.93
C ASN A 630 -3.85 30.60 21.44
N ALA A 631 -3.66 31.60 22.31
CA ALA A 631 -4.03 32.99 22.05
C ALA A 631 -3.31 33.62 20.85
N ASP A 632 -2.13 33.14 20.48
CA ASP A 632 -1.39 33.65 19.31
C ASP A 632 -2.13 33.35 18.01
N TYR A 633 -2.74 32.16 17.89
CA TYR A 633 -3.55 31.79 16.72
C TYR A 633 -4.78 32.69 16.60
N LEU A 634 -5.50 32.91 17.70
CA LEU A 634 -6.65 33.81 17.75
C LEU A 634 -6.25 35.25 17.41
N LYS A 635 -5.13 35.72 17.96
CA LYS A 635 -4.61 37.07 17.70
C LYS A 635 -4.27 37.24 16.22
N THR A 636 -3.52 36.33 15.62
CA THR A 636 -3.18 36.39 14.20
C THR A 636 -4.43 36.33 13.32
N ALA A 637 -5.40 35.45 13.62
CA ALA A 637 -6.66 35.40 12.88
C ALA A 637 -7.45 36.73 12.95
N ARG A 638 -7.49 37.39 14.11
CA ARG A 638 -8.11 38.72 14.26
C ARG A 638 -7.38 39.80 13.45
N GLU A 639 -6.06 39.76 13.40
CA GLU A 639 -5.25 40.69 12.60
C GLU A 639 -5.48 40.51 11.09
N LEU A 640 -5.64 39.25 10.63
CA LEU A 640 -6.00 38.92 9.24
C LEU A 640 -7.42 39.38 8.91
N LYS A 641 -8.40 39.06 9.76
CA LYS A 641 -9.79 39.54 9.65
C LYS A 641 -9.83 41.05 9.50
N ALA A 642 -9.17 41.77 10.40
CA ALA A 642 -9.07 43.22 10.35
C ALA A 642 -8.37 43.71 9.07
N GLY A 643 -7.38 42.97 8.55
CA GLY A 643 -6.71 43.27 7.29
C GLY A 643 -7.69 43.26 6.10
N ILE A 644 -8.52 42.22 6.02
CA ILE A 644 -9.56 42.08 4.99
C ILE A 644 -10.60 43.19 5.14
N GLU A 645 -11.08 43.45 6.36
CA GLU A 645 -12.10 44.45 6.65
C GLU A 645 -11.65 45.89 6.35
N ASN A 646 -10.41 46.25 6.71
CA ASN A 646 -9.88 47.60 6.45
C ASN A 646 -9.67 47.90 4.95
N LEU A 647 -9.68 46.87 4.10
CA LEU A 647 -9.60 47.01 2.65
C LEU A 647 -10.98 47.13 1.99
N HIS A 648 -12.08 46.88 2.72
CA HIS A 648 -13.43 47.19 2.25
C HIS A 648 -13.63 48.72 2.08
N PRO A 649 -14.40 49.20 1.07
CA PRO A 649 -15.15 48.45 0.06
C PRO A 649 -14.33 48.04 -1.18
N LYS A 650 -13.01 48.24 -1.19
CA LYS A 650 -12.19 48.04 -2.40
C LYS A 650 -12.14 46.61 -2.91
N TRP A 651 -12.48 45.61 -2.07
CA TRP A 651 -12.65 44.22 -2.51
C TRP A 651 -13.79 44.04 -3.51
N ILE A 652 -14.81 44.90 -3.48
CA ILE A 652 -15.98 44.82 -4.34
C ILE A 652 -15.72 45.64 -5.61
N ARG A 653 -15.88 45.00 -6.77
CA ARG A 653 -15.75 45.61 -8.10
C ARG A 653 -17.02 46.39 -8.43
N ALA A 654 -16.92 47.27 -9.42
CA ALA A 654 -18.09 47.99 -9.94
C ALA A 654 -19.19 47.05 -10.47
N SER A 655 -18.84 45.82 -10.88
CA SER A 655 -19.80 44.78 -11.30
C SER A 655 -20.56 44.12 -10.15
N GLY A 656 -20.15 44.34 -8.89
CA GLY A 656 -20.63 43.59 -7.73
C GLY A 656 -19.87 42.28 -7.47
N ASP A 657 -19.00 41.86 -8.39
CA ASP A 657 -18.08 40.75 -8.16
C ASP A 657 -16.93 41.15 -7.22
N LEU A 658 -16.18 40.18 -6.70
CA LEU A 658 -15.02 40.43 -5.85
C LEU A 658 -13.72 40.46 -6.67
N TRP A 659 -12.73 41.20 -6.19
CA TRP A 659 -11.36 41.07 -6.67
C TRP A 659 -10.72 39.79 -6.15
N TYR A 660 -10.00 39.07 -7.02
CA TYR A 660 -9.29 37.86 -6.65
C TYR A 660 -8.13 38.13 -5.68
N GLN A 661 -7.28 39.11 -5.99
CA GLN A 661 -6.01 39.31 -5.30
C GLN A 661 -5.63 40.77 -5.10
N ILE A 662 -4.72 41.00 -4.15
CA ILE A 662 -4.06 42.28 -3.87
C ILE A 662 -2.53 42.11 -3.84
N ASN A 663 -1.79 43.05 -4.43
CA ASN A 663 -0.32 43.01 -4.43
C ASN A 663 0.31 43.82 -3.29
N GLY A 664 1.65 43.77 -3.15
CA GLY A 664 2.39 44.47 -2.09
C GLY A 664 2.26 45.99 -2.08
N SER A 665 1.76 46.59 -3.17
CA SER A 665 1.46 48.03 -3.28
C SER A 665 -0.03 48.33 -3.04
N LEU A 666 -0.79 47.37 -2.50
CA LEU A 666 -2.23 47.45 -2.24
C LEU A 666 -3.08 47.70 -3.51
N VAL A 667 -2.60 47.23 -4.67
CA VAL A 667 -3.35 47.28 -5.93
C VAL A 667 -4.10 45.95 -6.14
N PHE A 668 -5.40 46.06 -6.37
CA PHE A 668 -6.31 44.93 -6.59
C PHE A 668 -6.31 44.51 -8.06
N SER A 669 -6.41 43.20 -8.32
CA SER A 669 -6.46 42.66 -9.68
C SER A 669 -7.04 41.24 -9.71
N GLY A 670 -7.29 40.72 -10.91
CA GLY A 670 -7.77 39.36 -11.14
C GLY A 670 -9.29 39.21 -11.00
N ASN A 671 -9.87 38.34 -11.83
CA ASN A 671 -11.27 37.93 -11.67
C ASN A 671 -11.33 36.85 -10.59
N ASP A 672 -12.26 37.01 -9.65
CA ASP A 672 -12.47 36.00 -8.62
C ASP A 672 -13.12 34.73 -9.20
N TYR A 673 -12.93 33.62 -8.50
CA TYR A 673 -13.60 32.36 -8.84
C TYR A 673 -15.12 32.50 -8.67
N ASP A 674 -15.89 31.75 -9.45
CA ASP A 674 -17.36 31.85 -9.42
C ASP A 674 -17.91 31.71 -8.00
N TRP A 675 -17.48 30.70 -7.24
CA TRP A 675 -18.09 30.40 -5.94
C TRP A 675 -17.10 30.18 -4.79
N LEU A 676 -15.79 30.04 -5.05
CA LEU A 676 -14.80 29.66 -4.01
C LEU A 676 -14.73 30.69 -2.88
N THR A 677 -14.50 31.95 -3.23
CA THR A 677 -14.41 33.04 -2.23
C THR A 677 -15.74 33.25 -1.50
N LEU A 678 -16.88 33.05 -2.18
CA LEU A 678 -18.20 33.10 -1.52
C LEU A 678 -18.33 32.01 -0.44
N MET A 679 -17.90 30.79 -0.75
CA MET A 679 -17.86 29.69 0.22
C MET A 679 -16.94 30.04 1.39
N ASP A 680 -15.73 30.51 1.13
CA ASP A 680 -14.78 30.87 2.18
C ASP A 680 -15.29 32.00 3.10
N LEU A 681 -16.04 32.97 2.57
CA LEU A 681 -16.70 34.01 3.36
C LEU A 681 -17.77 33.43 4.29
N LEU A 682 -18.65 32.57 3.77
CA LEU A 682 -19.71 31.91 4.55
C LEU A 682 -19.11 31.05 5.66
N LEU A 683 -18.11 30.23 5.35
CA LEU A 683 -17.41 29.40 6.35
C LEU A 683 -16.69 30.25 7.39
N SER A 684 -16.08 31.37 6.99
CA SER A 684 -15.43 32.28 7.92
C SER A 684 -16.41 32.91 8.92
N GLN A 685 -17.63 33.25 8.50
CA GLN A 685 -18.65 33.77 9.43
C GLN A 685 -19.03 32.76 10.51
N ASN A 686 -19.16 31.48 10.16
CA ASN A 686 -19.40 30.42 11.14
C ASN A 686 -18.20 30.28 12.10
N ALA A 687 -16.99 30.23 11.55
CA ALA A 687 -15.76 30.12 12.35
C ALA A 687 -15.57 31.30 13.32
N PHE A 688 -16.02 32.51 12.97
CA PHE A 688 -16.01 33.65 13.88
C PHE A 688 -16.91 33.40 15.09
N VAL A 689 -18.19 33.07 14.85
CA VAL A 689 -19.17 32.86 15.92
C VAL A 689 -18.71 31.73 16.85
N GLU A 690 -18.26 30.62 16.28
CA GLU A 690 -17.75 29.46 17.05
C GLU A 690 -16.51 29.78 17.88
N SER A 691 -15.71 30.77 17.46
CA SER A 691 -14.50 31.21 18.16
C SER A 691 -14.73 32.42 19.08
N GLY A 692 -15.98 32.81 19.32
CA GLY A 692 -16.32 33.97 20.13
C GLY A 692 -15.91 35.32 19.50
N ILE A 693 -15.81 35.37 18.18
CA ILE A 693 -15.60 36.59 17.39
C ILE A 693 -16.96 37.02 16.84
N GLU A 694 -17.23 38.33 16.90
CA GLU A 694 -18.46 38.89 16.35
C GLU A 694 -18.53 38.67 14.83
N ARG A 695 -19.72 38.30 14.34
CA ARG A 695 -20.04 38.21 12.92
C ARG A 695 -19.69 39.53 12.23
N SER A 696 -19.03 39.47 11.06
CA SER A 696 -18.61 40.67 10.35
C SER A 696 -19.71 41.19 9.43
N THR A 697 -20.18 42.42 9.67
CA THR A 697 -21.12 43.09 8.74
C THR A 697 -20.47 43.35 7.38
N ILE A 698 -19.16 43.58 7.33
CA ILE A 698 -18.39 43.77 6.10
C ILE A 698 -18.35 42.47 5.27
N PHE A 699 -18.20 41.32 5.92
CA PHE A 699 -18.25 40.04 5.20
C PHE A 699 -19.67 39.77 4.69
N ASP A 700 -20.70 40.17 5.42
CA ASP A 700 -22.09 40.09 4.95
C ASP A 700 -22.34 40.96 3.70
N GLU A 701 -21.73 42.14 3.63
CA GLU A 701 -21.77 42.99 2.44
C GLU A 701 -21.08 42.33 1.24
N MET A 702 -19.90 41.73 1.43
CA MET A 702 -19.19 41.00 0.37
C MET A 702 -19.96 39.74 -0.09
N ILE A 703 -20.52 38.96 0.85
CA ILE A 703 -21.38 37.80 0.54
C ILE A 703 -22.55 38.24 -0.31
N ARG A 704 -23.31 39.26 0.13
CA ARG A 704 -24.46 39.79 -0.60
C ARG A 704 -24.09 40.27 -1.99
N SER A 705 -22.98 41.00 -2.13
CA SER A 705 -22.50 41.50 -3.42
C SER A 705 -22.16 40.36 -4.38
N LYS A 706 -21.37 39.39 -3.91
CA LYS A 706 -20.96 38.24 -4.72
C LYS A 706 -22.15 37.36 -5.10
N THR A 707 -23.03 37.04 -4.15
CA THR A 707 -24.24 36.24 -4.44
C THR A 707 -25.12 36.95 -5.47
N LYS A 708 -25.34 38.26 -5.34
CA LYS A 708 -26.10 39.03 -6.31
C LYS A 708 -25.43 39.02 -7.69
N TYR A 709 -24.11 39.19 -7.75
CA TYR A 709 -23.37 39.08 -9.01
C TYR A 709 -23.61 37.74 -9.70
N LEU A 710 -23.50 36.62 -8.98
CA LEU A 710 -23.73 35.28 -9.55
C LEU A 710 -25.16 35.10 -10.07
N VAL A 711 -26.15 35.53 -9.29
CA VAL A 711 -27.57 35.44 -9.67
C VAL A 711 -27.86 36.32 -10.88
N ASP A 712 -27.44 37.58 -10.88
CA ASP A 712 -27.70 38.54 -11.95
C ASP A 712 -27.05 38.10 -13.28
N HIS A 713 -25.96 37.32 -13.23
CA HIS A 713 -25.24 36.81 -14.40
C HIS A 713 -25.59 35.36 -14.74
N ASN A 714 -26.59 34.76 -14.07
CA ASN A 714 -27.00 33.36 -14.25
C ASN A 714 -25.86 32.34 -14.08
N ILE A 715 -24.92 32.62 -13.18
CA ILE A 715 -23.85 31.69 -12.81
C ILE A 715 -24.41 30.70 -11.78
N ALA A 716 -24.29 29.41 -12.07
CA ALA A 716 -24.84 28.36 -11.21
C ALA A 716 -24.13 28.32 -9.84
N ILE A 717 -24.94 28.31 -8.77
CA ILE A 717 -24.45 28.21 -7.39
C ILE A 717 -24.62 26.77 -6.90
N LYS A 718 -23.57 26.21 -6.30
CA LYS A 718 -23.60 24.84 -5.76
C LYS A 718 -24.62 24.73 -4.62
N GLY A 719 -25.35 23.61 -4.55
CA GLY A 719 -26.44 23.41 -3.58
C GLY A 719 -26.03 23.62 -2.12
N GLN A 720 -24.85 23.17 -1.73
CA GLN A 720 -24.33 23.40 -0.38
C GLN A 720 -24.07 24.89 -0.04
N ILE A 721 -23.69 25.70 -1.03
CA ILE A 721 -23.53 27.15 -0.85
C ILE A 721 -24.91 27.79 -0.69
N ILE A 722 -25.92 27.33 -1.44
CA ILE A 722 -27.30 27.78 -1.28
C ILE A 722 -27.81 27.48 0.13
N LEU A 723 -27.54 26.29 0.67
CA LEU A 723 -27.90 25.94 2.05
C LEU A 723 -27.24 26.89 3.05
N LEU A 724 -25.93 27.12 2.95
CA LEU A 724 -25.22 28.07 3.83
C LEU A 724 -25.76 29.50 3.69
N LEU A 725 -26.09 29.95 2.48
CA LEU A 725 -26.71 31.26 2.25
C LEU A 725 -28.07 31.36 2.95
N GLN A 726 -28.90 30.32 2.87
CA GLN A 726 -30.19 30.27 3.55
C GLN A 726 -30.03 30.30 5.07
N GLU A 727 -29.15 29.46 5.61
CA GLU A 727 -28.86 29.36 7.05
C GLU A 727 -28.32 30.68 7.63
N GLN A 728 -27.55 31.43 6.84
CA GLN A 728 -26.94 32.69 7.26
C GLN A 728 -27.77 33.93 6.92
N GLY A 729 -29.02 33.77 6.50
CA GLY A 729 -29.95 34.89 6.30
C GLY A 729 -29.86 35.61 4.94
N PHE A 730 -29.26 34.96 3.93
CA PHE A 730 -29.18 35.42 2.53
C PHE A 730 -30.09 34.63 1.59
N GLY A 731 -31.01 33.83 2.14
CA GLY A 731 -31.92 32.99 1.35
C GLY A 731 -32.80 33.79 0.39
N ASP A 732 -33.07 35.07 0.68
CA ASP A 732 -33.78 36.00 -0.19
C ASP A 732 -33.10 36.20 -1.56
N LEU A 733 -31.77 36.13 -1.60
CA LEU A 733 -30.99 36.34 -2.83
C LEU A 733 -31.08 35.15 -3.80
N VAL A 734 -31.39 33.96 -3.31
CA VAL A 734 -31.32 32.69 -4.07
C VAL A 734 -32.68 32.01 -4.28
N LYS A 735 -33.79 32.67 -3.92
CA LYS A 735 -35.16 32.11 -4.00
C LYS A 735 -35.56 31.58 -5.37
N ASN A 736 -35.00 32.13 -6.45
CA ASN A 736 -35.33 31.75 -7.83
C ASN A 736 -34.31 30.79 -8.45
N THR A 737 -33.35 30.27 -7.67
CA THR A 737 -32.36 29.30 -8.16
C THR A 737 -32.90 27.88 -7.98
N SER A 738 -32.63 27.01 -8.95
CA SER A 738 -33.23 25.66 -9.13
C SER A 738 -32.92 24.63 -8.03
N ALA A 739 -32.27 25.04 -6.94
CA ALA A 739 -31.94 24.20 -5.78
C ALA A 739 -32.63 24.67 -4.47
N ALA A 740 -33.60 25.59 -4.55
CA ALA A 740 -34.30 26.15 -3.38
C ALA A 740 -35.22 25.18 -2.60
N ASP A 741 -35.38 23.93 -3.04
CA ASP A 741 -36.39 22.98 -2.53
C ASP A 741 -35.87 21.82 -1.64
N ALA A 742 -34.61 21.82 -1.20
CA ALA A 742 -34.09 20.75 -0.34
C ALA A 742 -34.06 21.16 1.15
N SER A 743 -34.92 20.56 1.97
CA SER A 743 -34.84 20.62 3.43
C SER A 743 -33.88 19.54 3.96
N SER A 744 -32.84 19.93 4.71
CA SER A 744 -31.94 18.99 5.41
C SER A 744 -31.12 19.66 6.52
N PRO A 745 -30.52 18.88 7.44
CA PRO A 745 -30.03 19.37 8.74
C PRO A 745 -28.83 20.31 8.64
N LYS A 746 -28.60 21.07 9.72
CA LYS A 746 -27.48 22.02 9.90
C LYS A 746 -26.16 21.43 9.40
N LEU A 747 -25.50 22.11 8.46
CA LEU A 747 -24.16 21.75 8.00
C LEU A 747 -23.11 22.33 8.96
N ASN A 748 -22.44 21.49 9.75
CA ASN A 748 -21.22 21.86 10.47
C ASN A 748 -19.99 21.60 9.58
N GLU A 749 -18.88 22.30 9.85
CA GLU A 749 -17.62 22.19 9.11
C GLU A 749 -17.06 20.75 9.08
N GLU A 750 -17.36 19.94 10.10
CA GLU A 750 -16.96 18.53 10.24
C GLU A 750 -17.86 17.55 9.44
N ASP A 751 -19.03 18.01 8.98
CA ASP A 751 -20.06 17.21 8.29
C ASP A 751 -20.14 17.50 6.78
N LEU A 752 -19.18 18.26 6.24
CA LEU A 752 -19.23 18.77 4.86
C LEU A 752 -19.21 17.63 3.82
N PRO A 753 -20.26 17.48 2.99
CA PRO A 753 -20.32 16.44 1.96
C PRO A 753 -19.35 16.67 0.81
N LYS A 754 -19.14 15.57 0.06
CA LYS A 754 -18.45 15.31 -1.22
C LYS A 754 -17.83 16.48 -2.00
N ASP A 755 -18.49 17.63 -2.11
CA ASP A 755 -17.98 18.75 -2.89
C ASP A 755 -16.95 19.56 -2.10
N THR A 756 -17.13 19.85 -0.80
CA THR A 756 -16.39 20.96 -0.15
C THR A 756 -14.88 20.77 0.00
N LEU A 757 -14.39 19.55 0.20
CA LEU A 757 -12.94 19.29 0.23
C LEU A 757 -12.33 19.28 -1.18
N ASP A 758 -13.09 18.84 -2.19
CA ASP A 758 -12.70 18.98 -3.60
C ASP A 758 -12.74 20.45 -4.03
N LEU A 759 -13.67 21.25 -3.48
CA LEU A 759 -13.76 22.71 -3.68
C LEU A 759 -12.60 23.49 -3.04
N LEU A 760 -12.12 23.04 -1.89
CA LEU A 760 -10.99 23.68 -1.20
C LEU A 760 -9.63 23.19 -1.77
N ALA A 761 -9.62 22.02 -2.43
CA ALA A 761 -8.46 21.45 -3.10
C ALA A 761 -8.30 21.86 -4.58
N GLU A 762 -9.39 22.26 -5.26
CA GLU A 762 -9.39 23.06 -6.51
C GLU A 762 -8.88 24.49 -6.26
#